data_AF-A0A0J6NQ24-F1
#
_entry.id   AF-A0A0J6NQ24-F1
#
_cell.length_a   1.000
_cell.length_b   1.000
_cell.length_c   1.000
_cell.angle_alpha   90.00
_cell.angle_beta   90.00
_cell.angle_gamma   90.00
#
_symmetry.space_group_name_H-M   'P 1'
#
loop_
_entity.id
_entity.type
_entity.pdbx_description
1 polymer ?
#
loop_
_entity_poly.entity_id
_entity_poly.type
_entity_poly.pdbx_seq_one_letter_code
_entity_poly.pdbx_strand_id
1 'polypeptide(L)'
;MSTVIRDVPNNEWYDKLKEKVDEKILHLKDSRGIFLLDKLDERNLKYFLSACVNKPWANHLLLGILTSADKNLDSRTIRNTLVNTNPRFQDIFLAFNLNTMSEFDVAEHLYNYFKGTVYPEHSNSMRMSFSRNYRALSSQMKKWLTHTLSIEQQEYFEQFLFPIPLFNSSDFPFEKLATEQAQKSRKDETDAIVPFLPKIRSEAHFRWNQIKRIRESFQKTIERVKEQNLPLPLEFHYEEPTRIGERFYFRLWDKRSFILHHEEQFPETIVKQAQERKSTYSKNNNYHFLEFVKSESLHGDDEVEGIWFTDLIENNVLGNFFQRATKEEIKQKQDFLKLWGYMDMNSESKSPPFASGHKDVISSSVFLGRHKNNVKGIFFDIEPFYVGCTFGLLAIDILTTTGARINELLQISNTKECIQTKMVKEKLHYSFYAIPKGRDVVEEFYVSKQTMQIIQTVSRMLKDYYGGKIPSVEYRHDRKHLFPEEKPYYFQYNHKAFKIHAVYACMRFLLHGLRFETQDGSPVIIKTHLLRHAFATEAVQRQKMPIDILAKILHQRDLTVTEYYSAPTPSQIAESVGELQDVISSYVDIDDALLRSPKELQKELTDYSEKVGVFNNVLGGTCVTDYVCPTKMACLGCKAKIPQPEQEHELLEAIKVAEDMEKRFKKIGLEIEVRKAKEMRKQAKIELKEIDLIKKYREEQNYEPVIKSNTFW
;
A
#
# COMPACT_ATOMS: atom_id res chain seq x y z
N MET A 1 14.17 47.02 -26.05
CA MET A 1 15.20 46.59 -25.08
C MET A 1 15.75 45.26 -25.57
N SER A 2 17.01 45.22 -25.96
CA SER A 2 17.69 44.02 -26.46
C SER A 2 17.93 43.08 -25.28
N THR A 3 17.21 41.96 -25.25
CA THR A 3 17.45 40.87 -24.30
C THR A 3 18.77 40.21 -24.72
N VAL A 4 19.81 40.40 -23.91
CA VAL A 4 21.07 39.67 -24.04
C VAL A 4 20.74 38.17 -23.96
N ILE A 5 20.84 37.47 -25.09
CA ILE A 5 20.76 36.01 -25.14
C ILE A 5 22.01 35.51 -24.42
N ARG A 6 21.87 35.05 -23.18
CA ARG A 6 22.97 34.41 -22.45
C ARG A 6 23.34 33.12 -23.19
N ASP A 7 24.60 32.96 -23.57
CA ASP A 7 25.10 31.75 -24.23
C ASP A 7 25.48 30.64 -23.23
N VAL A 8 24.95 30.70 -22.02
CA VAL A 8 25.17 29.73 -20.95
C VAL A 8 23.82 29.32 -20.33
N PRO A 9 23.69 28.08 -19.83
CA PRO A 9 22.49 27.61 -19.13
C PRO A 9 22.10 28.54 -17.97
N ASN A 10 20.82 28.83 -17.82
CA ASN A 10 20.34 29.76 -16.79
C ASN A 10 19.99 29.03 -15.50
N ASN A 11 20.97 28.30 -14.94
CA ASN A 11 20.75 27.41 -13.80
C ASN A 11 21.96 27.36 -12.87
N GLU A 12 21.73 27.40 -11.56
CA GLU A 12 22.78 27.32 -10.52
C GLU A 12 23.64 26.05 -10.59
N TRP A 13 23.17 25.03 -11.32
CA TRP A 13 23.90 23.79 -11.55
C TRP A 13 25.03 23.92 -12.57
N TYR A 14 24.95 24.89 -13.49
CA TYR A 14 26.02 25.13 -14.47
C TYR A 14 27.33 25.46 -13.76
N ASP A 15 27.33 26.43 -12.87
CA ASP A 15 28.54 26.85 -12.13
C ASP A 15 29.09 25.72 -11.24
N LYS A 16 28.23 24.86 -10.70
CA LYS A 16 28.64 23.72 -9.85
C LYS A 16 29.30 22.58 -10.63
N LEU A 17 28.98 22.47 -11.91
CA LEU A 17 29.43 21.41 -12.83
C LEU A 17 30.54 21.88 -13.78
N LYS A 18 30.59 23.18 -14.08
CA LYS A 18 31.68 23.80 -14.84
C LYS A 18 33.02 23.38 -14.23
N GLU A 19 33.98 23.02 -15.07
CA GLU A 19 35.30 22.46 -14.72
C GLU A 19 35.33 21.03 -14.17
N LYS A 20 34.18 20.39 -13.89
CA LYS A 20 34.13 18.99 -13.41
C LYS A 20 33.66 17.99 -14.46
N VAL A 21 32.96 18.47 -15.48
CA VAL A 21 32.46 17.70 -16.61
C VAL A 21 32.79 18.44 -17.90
N ASP A 22 32.67 17.75 -19.03
CA ASP A 22 32.95 18.32 -20.34
C ASP A 22 32.04 19.54 -20.62
N GLU A 23 32.66 20.65 -21.02
CA GLU A 23 31.95 21.91 -21.24
C GLU A 23 30.96 21.82 -22.41
N LYS A 24 31.29 21.10 -23.49
CA LYS A 24 30.39 20.99 -24.65
C LYS A 24 29.14 20.18 -24.31
N ILE A 25 29.22 19.23 -23.38
CA ILE A 25 28.04 18.51 -22.85
C ILE A 25 27.09 19.48 -22.14
N LEU A 26 27.60 20.42 -21.34
CA LEU A 26 26.79 21.40 -20.61
C LEU A 26 26.06 22.39 -21.53
N HIS A 27 26.61 22.64 -22.73
CA HIS A 27 26.06 23.58 -23.70
C HIS A 27 25.13 22.92 -24.73
N LEU A 28 24.79 21.63 -24.59
CA LEU A 28 23.83 20.96 -25.46
C LEU A 28 22.45 21.63 -25.35
N LYS A 29 21.87 21.93 -26.51
CA LYS A 29 20.54 22.55 -26.67
C LYS A 29 19.60 21.58 -27.41
N ASP A 30 18.31 21.69 -27.14
CA ASP A 30 17.28 21.00 -27.90
C ASP A 30 16.99 21.70 -29.24
N SER A 31 16.05 21.15 -30.01
CA SER A 31 15.61 21.73 -31.29
C SER A 31 14.94 23.10 -31.17
N ARG A 32 14.63 23.57 -29.95
CA ARG A 32 14.05 24.89 -29.65
C ARG A 32 15.10 25.86 -29.10
N GLY A 33 16.37 25.46 -29.03
CA GLY A 33 17.46 26.26 -28.50
C GLY A 33 17.52 26.31 -26.97
N ILE A 34 16.75 25.49 -26.26
CA ILE A 34 16.76 25.41 -24.79
C ILE A 34 17.88 24.47 -24.34
N PHE A 35 18.70 24.90 -23.39
CA PHE A 35 19.75 24.05 -22.82
C PHE A 35 19.16 22.80 -22.16
N LEU A 36 19.71 21.63 -22.47
CA LEU A 36 19.24 20.36 -21.90
C LEU A 36 19.42 20.31 -20.38
N LEU A 37 20.43 21.01 -19.86
CA LEU A 37 20.68 21.13 -18.43
C LEU A 37 19.50 21.79 -17.69
N ASP A 38 18.84 22.75 -18.34
CA ASP A 38 17.70 23.48 -17.76
C ASP A 38 16.42 22.61 -17.71
N LYS A 39 16.39 21.50 -18.45
CA LYS A 39 15.28 20.52 -18.43
C LYS A 39 15.41 19.49 -17.30
N LEU A 40 16.57 19.38 -16.66
CA LEU A 40 16.80 18.37 -15.62
C LEU A 40 16.21 18.79 -14.27
N ASP A 41 15.53 17.85 -13.63
CA ASP A 41 15.05 18.03 -12.26
C ASP A 41 16.23 18.13 -11.28
N GLU A 42 16.15 19.10 -10.37
CA GLU A 42 17.15 19.40 -9.35
C GLU A 42 17.58 18.16 -8.53
N ARG A 43 16.66 17.22 -8.28
CA ARG A 43 16.94 16.01 -7.51
C ARG A 43 17.91 15.06 -8.22
N ASN A 44 17.93 15.09 -9.55
CA ASN A 44 18.83 14.28 -10.36
C ASN A 44 20.22 14.93 -10.41
N LEU A 45 20.26 16.26 -10.56
CA LEU A 45 21.50 17.03 -10.52
C LEU A 45 22.20 16.93 -9.16
N LYS A 46 21.45 17.02 -8.06
CA LYS A 46 21.95 16.77 -6.68
C LYS A 46 22.63 15.41 -6.56
N TYR A 47 21.95 14.35 -7.02
CA TYR A 47 22.52 13.00 -6.95
C TYR A 47 23.78 12.88 -7.81
N PHE A 48 23.73 13.34 -9.07
CA PHE A 48 24.86 13.31 -10.00
C PHE A 48 26.09 14.02 -9.41
N LEU A 49 25.90 15.23 -8.87
CA LEU A 49 26.99 15.97 -8.24
C LEU A 49 27.59 15.24 -7.03
N SER A 50 26.75 14.64 -6.20
CA SER A 50 27.21 13.95 -4.98
C SER A 50 27.87 12.59 -5.22
N ALA A 51 27.44 11.86 -6.26
CA ALA A 51 27.74 10.44 -6.39
C ALA A 51 28.40 10.04 -7.73
N CYS A 52 28.31 10.89 -8.76
CA CYS A 52 28.76 10.55 -10.12
C CYS A 52 29.87 11.47 -10.64
N VAL A 53 29.92 12.75 -10.24
CA VAL A 53 30.72 13.78 -10.92
C VAL A 53 32.23 13.48 -10.99
N ASN A 54 32.78 12.84 -9.95
CA ASN A 54 34.21 12.50 -9.88
C ASN A 54 34.50 11.06 -10.34
N LYS A 55 33.61 10.46 -11.14
CA LYS A 55 33.76 9.09 -11.63
C LYS A 55 34.24 9.06 -13.07
N PRO A 56 35.00 8.03 -13.50
CA PRO A 56 35.48 7.90 -14.88
C PRO A 56 34.38 7.99 -15.95
N TRP A 57 33.16 7.54 -15.62
CA TRP A 57 31.98 7.55 -16.50
C TRP A 57 31.08 8.79 -16.31
N ALA A 58 31.52 9.83 -15.61
CA ALA A 58 30.69 11.01 -15.29
C ALA A 58 30.09 11.66 -16.54
N ASN A 59 30.93 11.97 -17.54
CA ASN A 59 30.50 12.59 -18.80
C ASN A 59 29.53 11.71 -19.59
N HIS A 60 29.74 10.39 -19.56
CA HIS A 60 28.88 9.42 -20.22
C HIS A 60 27.48 9.39 -19.58
N LEU A 61 27.42 9.33 -18.25
CA LEU A 61 26.16 9.39 -17.51
C LEU A 61 25.46 10.74 -17.68
N LEU A 62 26.20 11.85 -17.68
CA LEU A 62 25.64 13.20 -17.87
C LEU A 62 24.96 13.31 -19.24
N LEU A 63 25.64 12.90 -20.30
CA LEU A 63 25.06 12.85 -21.64
C LEU A 63 23.82 11.94 -21.67
N GLY A 64 23.89 10.77 -21.03
CA GLY A 64 22.75 9.85 -20.91
C GLY A 64 21.51 10.45 -20.25
N ILE A 65 21.66 11.21 -19.17
CA ILE A 65 20.52 11.84 -18.48
C ILE A 65 20.01 13.08 -19.21
N LEU A 66 20.87 13.85 -19.89
CA LEU A 66 20.46 15.00 -20.70
C LEU A 66 19.62 14.55 -21.89
N THR A 67 20.08 13.52 -22.61
CA THR A 67 19.31 12.92 -23.71
C THR A 67 18.02 12.25 -23.23
N SER A 68 17.96 11.81 -21.97
CA SER A 68 16.74 11.32 -21.32
C SER A 68 15.74 12.44 -21.01
N ALA A 69 16.23 13.57 -20.50
CA ALA A 69 15.42 14.75 -20.27
C ALA A 69 14.86 15.33 -21.58
N ASP A 70 15.65 15.32 -22.66
CA ASP A 70 15.21 15.81 -23.96
C ASP A 70 14.03 15.02 -24.54
N LYS A 71 14.01 13.69 -24.30
CA LYS A 71 12.87 12.83 -24.62
C LYS A 71 11.67 12.98 -23.68
N ASN A 72 11.72 13.91 -22.73
CA ASN A 72 10.71 14.13 -21.70
C ASN A 72 10.44 12.86 -20.85
N LEU A 73 11.49 12.06 -20.59
CA LEU A 73 11.35 10.95 -19.64
C LEU A 73 11.08 11.50 -18.24
N ASP A 74 10.23 10.79 -17.50
CA ASP A 74 9.89 11.16 -16.12
C ASP A 74 11.15 11.26 -15.25
N SER A 75 11.22 12.32 -14.44
CA SER A 75 12.36 12.60 -13.56
C SER A 75 12.75 11.42 -12.67
N ARG A 76 11.77 10.63 -12.18
CA ARG A 76 12.02 9.43 -11.38
C ARG A 76 12.66 8.31 -12.20
N THR A 77 12.30 8.18 -13.47
CA THR A 77 12.94 7.23 -14.39
C THR A 77 14.42 7.58 -14.54
N ILE A 78 14.73 8.85 -14.82
CA ILE A 78 16.12 9.35 -14.91
C ILE A 78 16.88 9.08 -13.59
N ARG A 79 16.25 9.36 -12.45
CA ARG A 79 16.83 9.07 -11.13
C ARG A 79 17.13 7.58 -10.94
N ASN A 80 16.18 6.71 -11.26
CA ASN A 80 16.35 5.27 -11.13
C ASN A 80 17.46 4.76 -12.03
N THR A 81 17.59 5.29 -13.24
CA THR A 81 18.71 4.98 -14.12
C THR A 81 20.04 5.38 -13.47
N LEU A 82 20.18 6.59 -12.93
CA LEU A 82 21.40 7.00 -12.21
C LEU A 82 21.73 6.10 -11.01
N VAL A 83 20.75 5.86 -10.13
CA VAL A 83 20.95 5.13 -8.88
C VAL A 83 21.24 3.64 -9.11
N ASN A 84 20.74 3.05 -10.20
CA ASN A 84 21.01 1.65 -10.52
C ASN A 84 22.29 1.47 -11.36
N THR A 85 22.64 2.44 -12.20
CA THR A 85 23.77 2.32 -13.13
C THR A 85 25.09 2.71 -12.46
N ASN A 86 25.12 3.79 -11.67
CA ASN A 86 26.36 4.31 -11.06
C ASN A 86 27.04 3.32 -10.09
N PRO A 87 26.32 2.68 -9.14
CA PRO A 87 26.96 1.71 -8.24
C PRO A 87 27.51 0.50 -8.99
N ARG A 88 26.85 0.07 -10.07
CA ARG A 88 27.28 -1.10 -10.85
C ARG A 88 28.51 -0.82 -11.69
N PHE A 89 28.63 0.38 -12.25
CA PHE A 89 29.91 0.81 -12.82
C PHE A 89 31.00 0.86 -11.77
N GLN A 90 30.72 1.40 -10.59
CA GLN A 90 31.70 1.43 -9.50
C GLN A 90 32.21 0.04 -9.15
N ASP A 91 31.32 -0.93 -9.01
CA ASP A 91 31.69 -2.32 -8.73
C ASP A 91 32.55 -2.90 -9.86
N ILE A 92 32.10 -2.78 -11.12
CA ILE A 92 32.83 -3.34 -12.27
C ILE A 92 34.22 -2.70 -12.42
N PHE A 93 34.33 -1.38 -12.29
CA PHE A 93 35.61 -0.69 -12.36
C PHE A 93 36.56 -1.13 -11.24
N LEU A 94 36.05 -1.33 -10.03
CA LEU A 94 36.85 -1.86 -8.92
C LEU A 94 37.31 -3.30 -9.17
N ALA A 95 36.43 -4.17 -9.66
CA ALA A 95 36.76 -5.57 -9.89
C ALA A 95 37.82 -5.77 -10.98
N PHE A 96 37.83 -4.91 -12.00
CA PHE A 96 38.78 -4.99 -13.12
C PHE A 96 39.91 -3.95 -13.02
N ASN A 97 39.99 -3.19 -11.92
CA ASN A 97 40.97 -2.11 -11.71
C ASN A 97 41.02 -1.08 -12.84
N LEU A 98 39.86 -0.73 -13.39
CA LEU A 98 39.72 0.25 -14.47
C LEU A 98 39.80 1.67 -13.92
N ASN A 99 40.56 2.54 -14.56
CA ASN A 99 40.71 3.95 -14.17
C ASN A 99 39.98 4.89 -15.13
N THR A 100 39.79 4.49 -16.38
CA THR A 100 39.21 5.33 -17.44
C THR A 100 38.13 4.57 -18.23
N MET A 101 37.21 5.30 -18.86
CA MET A 101 36.20 4.68 -19.71
C MET A 101 36.77 4.07 -21.00
N SER A 102 37.95 4.51 -21.46
CA SER A 102 38.64 3.90 -22.61
C SER A 102 39.12 2.48 -22.34
N GLU A 103 39.32 2.11 -21.07
CA GLU A 103 39.68 0.75 -20.67
C GLU A 103 38.45 -0.17 -20.58
N PHE A 104 37.23 0.39 -20.59
CA PHE A 104 36.00 -0.38 -20.39
C PHE A 104 35.57 -1.12 -21.66
N ASP A 105 36.00 -2.38 -21.77
CA ASP A 105 35.48 -3.33 -22.76
C ASP A 105 34.17 -4.01 -22.30
N VAL A 106 33.13 -3.92 -23.11
CA VAL A 106 31.84 -4.56 -22.88
C VAL A 106 31.90 -6.08 -23.08
N ALA A 107 32.70 -6.57 -24.04
CA ALA A 107 32.82 -8.00 -24.32
C ALA A 107 33.54 -8.76 -23.20
N GLU A 108 34.38 -8.08 -22.42
CA GLU A 108 35.07 -8.65 -21.28
C GLU A 108 34.39 -8.29 -19.95
N HIS A 109 34.35 -7.01 -19.60
CA HIS A 109 33.96 -6.59 -18.25
C HIS A 109 32.47 -6.75 -18.00
N LEU A 110 31.65 -6.25 -18.93
CA LEU A 110 30.19 -6.30 -18.79
C LEU A 110 29.68 -7.73 -18.96
N TYR A 111 30.25 -8.49 -19.89
CA TYR A 111 29.94 -9.90 -20.09
C TYR A 111 30.23 -10.73 -18.82
N ASN A 112 31.42 -10.60 -18.23
CA ASN A 112 31.80 -11.34 -17.03
C ASN A 112 30.95 -10.97 -15.80
N TYR A 113 30.55 -9.71 -15.66
CA TYR A 113 29.60 -9.27 -14.63
C TYR A 113 28.22 -9.92 -14.81
N PHE A 114 27.71 -9.92 -16.04
CA PHE A 114 26.40 -10.50 -16.39
C PHE A 114 26.37 -12.03 -16.32
N LYS A 115 27.48 -12.68 -16.65
CA LYS A 115 27.67 -14.13 -16.44
C LYS A 115 27.70 -14.51 -14.96
N GLY A 116 27.95 -13.54 -14.07
CA GLY A 116 28.06 -13.77 -12.63
C GLY A 116 29.43 -14.28 -12.19
N THR A 117 30.43 -14.25 -13.08
CA THR A 117 31.83 -14.57 -12.73
C THR A 117 32.40 -13.53 -11.77
N VAL A 118 31.94 -12.27 -11.89
CA VAL A 118 32.30 -11.17 -11.00
C VAL A 118 31.09 -10.78 -10.15
N TYR A 119 31.33 -10.56 -8.85
CA TYR A 119 30.32 -10.33 -7.81
C TYR A 119 29.18 -11.35 -7.80
N PRO A 120 29.45 -12.67 -7.68
CA PRO A 120 28.42 -13.71 -7.71
C PRO A 120 27.27 -13.50 -6.69
N GLU A 121 27.55 -12.82 -5.58
CA GLU A 121 26.60 -12.46 -4.53
C GLU A 121 25.55 -11.41 -4.93
N HIS A 122 25.80 -10.64 -6.00
CA HIS A 122 24.78 -9.74 -6.53
C HIS A 122 23.56 -10.54 -7.00
N SER A 123 22.35 -9.99 -6.80
CA SER A 123 21.14 -10.70 -7.20
C SER A 123 20.90 -10.63 -8.71
N ASN A 124 20.15 -11.60 -9.24
CA ASN A 124 19.67 -11.57 -10.63
C ASN A 124 18.87 -10.29 -10.95
N SER A 125 18.12 -9.77 -9.97
CA SER A 125 17.37 -8.51 -10.10
C SER A 125 18.28 -7.29 -10.29
N MET A 126 19.41 -7.24 -9.58
CA MET A 126 20.42 -6.18 -9.75
C MET A 126 21.03 -6.23 -11.15
N ARG A 127 21.39 -7.44 -11.64
CA ARG A 127 21.92 -7.63 -13.00
C ARG A 127 20.91 -7.24 -14.07
N MET A 128 19.65 -7.68 -13.93
CA MET A 128 18.56 -7.32 -14.85
C MET A 128 18.32 -5.80 -14.89
N SER A 129 18.27 -5.15 -13.73
CA SER A 129 18.06 -3.71 -13.64
C SER A 129 19.21 -2.93 -14.31
N PHE A 130 20.45 -3.36 -14.08
CA PHE A 130 21.62 -2.76 -14.72
C PHE A 130 21.64 -2.98 -16.24
N SER A 131 21.43 -4.22 -16.70
CA SER A 131 21.33 -4.59 -18.12
C SER A 131 20.33 -3.70 -18.88
N ARG A 132 19.11 -3.59 -18.35
CA ARG A 132 18.05 -2.77 -18.96
C ARG A 132 18.43 -1.29 -19.02
N ASN A 133 18.94 -0.73 -17.94
CA ASN A 133 19.31 0.68 -17.87
C ASN A 133 20.51 1.00 -18.77
N TYR A 134 21.54 0.15 -18.78
CA TYR A 134 22.72 0.31 -19.62
C TYR A 134 22.35 0.28 -21.11
N ARG A 135 21.56 -0.73 -21.53
CA ARG A 135 21.11 -0.84 -22.93
C ARG A 135 20.20 0.29 -23.36
N ALA A 136 19.27 0.69 -22.48
CA ALA A 136 18.40 1.83 -22.75
C ALA A 136 19.23 3.10 -22.95
N LEU A 137 20.17 3.39 -22.05
CA LEU A 137 21.07 4.55 -22.13
C LEU A 137 21.92 4.52 -23.41
N SER A 138 22.67 3.44 -23.65
CA SER A 138 23.58 3.33 -24.80
C SER A 138 22.83 3.47 -26.15
N SER A 139 21.71 2.76 -26.31
CA SER A 139 20.87 2.86 -27.51
C SER A 139 20.25 4.25 -27.67
N GLN A 140 19.74 4.83 -26.57
CA GLN A 140 19.14 6.15 -26.58
C GLN A 140 20.13 7.25 -26.95
N MET A 141 21.32 7.24 -26.34
CA MET A 141 22.36 8.22 -26.59
C MET A 141 22.81 8.16 -28.04
N LYS A 142 23.09 6.96 -28.56
CA LYS A 142 23.47 6.78 -29.97
C LYS A 142 22.40 7.30 -30.91
N LYS A 143 21.13 6.91 -30.69
CA LYS A 143 20.01 7.38 -31.51
C LYS A 143 19.84 8.90 -31.45
N TRP A 144 19.96 9.48 -30.26
CA TRP A 144 19.82 10.93 -30.08
C TRP A 144 20.94 11.68 -30.82
N LEU A 145 22.19 11.22 -30.68
CA LEU A 145 23.36 11.80 -31.32
C LEU A 145 23.22 11.78 -32.85
N THR A 146 22.84 10.64 -33.43
CA THR A 146 22.67 10.49 -34.89
C THR A 146 21.55 11.34 -35.49
N HIS A 147 20.49 11.63 -34.73
CA HIS A 147 19.33 12.38 -35.23
C HIS A 147 19.38 13.87 -34.93
N THR A 148 20.14 14.29 -33.92
CA THR A 148 20.06 15.67 -33.39
C THR A 148 21.29 16.50 -33.73
N LEU A 149 22.47 15.87 -33.87
CA LEU A 149 23.74 16.58 -34.04
C LEU A 149 24.26 16.49 -35.48
N SER A 150 25.03 17.51 -35.89
CA SER A 150 25.77 17.50 -37.15
C SER A 150 26.94 16.51 -37.14
N ILE A 151 27.43 16.08 -38.31
CA ILE A 151 28.51 15.08 -38.42
C ILE A 151 29.76 15.49 -37.62
N GLU A 152 30.19 16.76 -37.70
CA GLU A 152 31.34 17.28 -36.94
C GLU A 152 31.11 17.21 -35.41
N GLN A 153 29.88 17.48 -34.96
CA GLN A 153 29.53 17.34 -33.54
C GLN A 153 29.45 15.88 -33.13
N GLN A 154 28.98 14.99 -34.01
CA GLN A 154 28.90 13.55 -33.74
C GLN A 154 30.29 12.99 -33.43
N GLU A 155 31.30 13.29 -34.25
CA GLU A 155 32.69 12.85 -34.03
C GLU A 155 33.20 13.25 -32.63
N TYR A 156 32.88 14.46 -32.16
CA TYR A 156 33.29 14.89 -30.82
C TYR A 156 32.57 14.12 -29.71
N PHE A 157 31.26 13.92 -29.81
CA PHE A 157 30.46 13.32 -28.73
C PHE A 157 30.48 11.79 -28.71
N GLU A 158 30.98 11.14 -29.77
CA GLU A 158 31.16 9.68 -29.82
C GLU A 158 32.00 9.14 -28.65
N GLN A 159 33.01 9.88 -28.20
CA GLN A 159 33.86 9.51 -27.06
C GLN A 159 33.12 9.39 -25.72
N PHE A 160 31.90 9.92 -25.62
CA PHE A 160 31.06 9.87 -24.42
C PHE A 160 29.90 8.87 -24.54
N LEU A 161 29.82 8.12 -25.64
CA LEU A 161 28.82 7.07 -25.80
C LEU A 161 29.20 5.82 -25.00
N PHE A 162 28.22 5.21 -24.34
CA PHE A 162 28.41 3.87 -23.80
C PHE A 162 28.54 2.85 -24.94
N PRO A 163 29.56 1.97 -24.93
CA PRO A 163 29.69 0.95 -25.96
C PRO A 163 28.48 0.00 -25.96
N ILE A 164 27.96 -0.32 -27.14
CA ILE A 164 26.76 -1.16 -27.26
C ILE A 164 27.19 -2.64 -27.24
N PRO A 165 26.63 -3.47 -26.34
CA PRO A 165 26.95 -4.89 -26.31
C PRO A 165 26.48 -5.60 -27.59
N LEU A 166 27.32 -6.50 -28.10
CA LEU A 166 26.96 -7.40 -29.21
C LEU A 166 26.13 -8.60 -28.73
N PHE A 167 26.15 -8.89 -27.42
CA PHE A 167 25.36 -9.95 -26.80
C PHE A 167 23.95 -9.48 -26.40
N ASN A 168 23.01 -10.41 -26.45
CA ASN A 168 21.61 -10.22 -26.10
C ASN A 168 21.34 -10.61 -24.64
N SER A 169 20.17 -10.23 -24.10
CA SER A 169 19.81 -10.58 -22.71
C SER A 169 19.47 -12.04 -22.58
N SER A 170 18.99 -12.65 -23.67
CA SER A 170 18.77 -14.08 -23.81
C SER A 170 20.02 -14.92 -23.55
N ASP A 171 21.20 -14.33 -23.72
CA ASP A 171 22.47 -15.02 -23.54
C ASP A 171 22.78 -15.29 -22.06
N PHE A 172 21.98 -14.74 -21.15
CA PHE A 172 22.14 -14.90 -19.72
C PHE A 172 20.83 -15.34 -19.04
N PRO A 173 20.92 -16.27 -18.08
CA PRO A 173 19.73 -16.76 -17.38
C PRO A 173 19.16 -15.75 -16.38
N PHE A 174 19.91 -14.72 -15.96
CA PHE A 174 19.50 -13.84 -14.86
C PHE A 174 18.20 -13.07 -15.12
N GLU A 175 17.87 -12.70 -16.36
CA GLU A 175 16.61 -11.99 -16.63
C GLU A 175 15.39 -12.90 -16.44
N LYS A 176 15.50 -14.14 -16.95
CA LYS A 176 14.48 -15.18 -16.78
C LYS A 176 14.36 -15.54 -15.29
N LEU A 177 15.47 -15.86 -14.63
CA LEU A 177 15.50 -16.23 -13.22
C LEU A 177 15.01 -15.10 -12.31
N ALA A 178 15.37 -13.83 -12.56
CA ALA A 178 14.87 -12.70 -11.79
C ALA A 178 13.36 -12.54 -11.95
N THR A 179 12.85 -12.71 -13.16
CA THR A 179 11.43 -12.61 -13.45
C THR A 179 10.66 -13.75 -12.79
N GLU A 180 11.12 -14.99 -12.95
CA GLU A 180 10.53 -16.18 -12.33
C GLU A 180 10.57 -16.11 -10.80
N GLN A 181 11.69 -15.71 -10.21
CA GLN A 181 11.83 -15.56 -8.76
C GLN A 181 10.88 -14.48 -8.22
N ALA A 182 10.81 -13.32 -8.87
CA ALA A 182 9.89 -12.26 -8.46
C ALA A 182 8.43 -12.69 -8.65
N GLN A 183 8.13 -13.48 -9.69
CA GLN A 183 6.80 -14.02 -9.93
C GLN A 183 6.40 -15.06 -8.89
N LYS A 184 7.30 -16.00 -8.57
CA LYS A 184 7.13 -17.03 -7.56
C LYS A 184 6.93 -16.41 -6.18
N SER A 185 7.84 -15.54 -5.74
CA SER A 185 7.73 -14.84 -4.45
C SER A 185 6.40 -14.09 -4.30
N ARG A 186 5.92 -13.38 -5.33
CA ARG A 186 4.59 -12.75 -5.28
C ARG A 186 3.45 -13.76 -5.18
N LYS A 187 3.54 -14.89 -5.87
CA LYS A 187 2.52 -15.95 -5.79
C LYS A 187 2.50 -16.57 -4.40
N ASP A 188 3.66 -16.87 -3.83
CA ASP A 188 3.80 -17.44 -2.49
C ASP A 188 3.27 -16.46 -1.42
N GLU A 189 3.63 -15.17 -1.50
CA GLU A 189 3.07 -14.12 -0.63
C GLU A 189 1.54 -13.99 -0.81
N THR A 190 1.03 -14.14 -2.04
CA THR A 190 -0.41 -13.99 -2.33
C THR A 190 -1.18 -15.16 -1.76
N ASP A 191 -0.66 -16.38 -1.93
CA ASP A 191 -1.25 -17.62 -1.42
C ASP A 191 -1.43 -17.56 0.10
N ALA A 192 -0.44 -17.01 0.81
CA ALA A 192 -0.48 -16.84 2.25
C ALA A 192 -1.63 -15.92 2.74
N ILE A 193 -2.10 -14.97 1.92
CA ILE A 193 -3.08 -13.96 2.35
C ILE A 193 -4.49 -14.16 1.79
N VAL A 194 -4.64 -14.80 0.63
CA VAL A 194 -5.93 -14.99 -0.06
C VAL A 194 -7.00 -15.61 0.84
N PRO A 195 -6.73 -16.68 1.62
CA PRO A 195 -7.71 -17.28 2.52
C PRO A 195 -8.21 -16.33 3.62
N PHE A 196 -7.44 -15.30 3.95
CA PHE A 196 -7.67 -14.42 5.10
C PHE A 196 -8.23 -13.06 4.72
N LEU A 197 -8.60 -12.80 3.46
CA LEU A 197 -9.20 -11.51 3.06
C LEU A 197 -10.41 -11.10 3.91
N PRO A 198 -11.38 -11.99 4.24
CA PRO A 198 -12.47 -11.63 5.15
C PRO A 198 -11.98 -11.27 6.56
N LYS A 199 -11.02 -12.02 7.10
CA LYS A 199 -10.40 -11.76 8.42
C LYS A 199 -9.70 -10.40 8.45
N ILE A 200 -8.94 -10.07 7.41
CA ILE A 200 -8.26 -8.77 7.28
C ILE A 200 -9.27 -7.63 7.30
N ARG A 201 -10.40 -7.75 6.59
CA ARG A 201 -11.46 -6.74 6.59
C ARG A 201 -12.13 -6.63 7.95
N SER A 202 -12.54 -7.75 8.56
CA SER A 202 -13.22 -7.72 9.86
C SER A 202 -12.31 -7.15 10.95
N GLU A 203 -11.04 -7.54 10.97
CA GLU A 203 -10.07 -7.06 11.95
C GLU A 203 -9.83 -5.55 11.82
N ALA A 204 -9.70 -5.05 10.59
CA ALA A 204 -9.60 -3.63 10.33
C ALA A 204 -10.80 -2.84 10.90
N HIS A 205 -12.01 -3.38 10.77
CA HIS A 205 -13.22 -2.78 11.35
C HIS A 205 -13.23 -2.83 12.88
N PHE A 206 -12.92 -3.97 13.49
CA PHE A 206 -12.87 -4.11 14.96
C PHE A 206 -11.87 -3.14 15.59
N ARG A 207 -10.67 -3.02 15.01
CA ARG A 207 -9.63 -2.12 15.53
C ARG A 207 -9.94 -0.66 15.31
N TRP A 208 -10.55 -0.32 14.18
CA TRP A 208 -11.04 1.05 13.97
C TRP A 208 -12.14 1.41 14.98
N ASN A 209 -13.07 0.49 15.27
CA ASN A 209 -14.09 0.70 16.30
C ASN A 209 -13.47 0.91 17.68
N GLN A 210 -12.48 0.10 18.07
CA GLN A 210 -11.77 0.28 19.35
C GLN A 210 -11.08 1.66 19.43
N ILE A 211 -10.35 2.07 18.39
CA ILE A 211 -9.70 3.39 18.34
C ILE A 211 -10.72 4.53 18.38
N LYS A 212 -11.86 4.39 17.71
CA LYS A 212 -12.98 5.33 17.78
C LYS A 212 -13.49 5.47 19.22
N ARG A 213 -13.72 4.35 19.92
CA ARG A 213 -14.16 4.34 21.33
C ARG A 213 -13.15 5.01 22.26
N ILE A 214 -11.86 4.72 22.10
CA ILE A 214 -10.80 5.40 22.87
C ILE A 214 -10.84 6.92 22.62
N ARG A 215 -10.96 7.35 21.36
CA ARG A 215 -11.04 8.78 20.99
C ARG A 215 -12.28 9.46 21.56
N GLU A 216 -13.45 8.85 21.42
CA GLU A 216 -14.71 9.40 21.93
C GLU A 216 -14.67 9.51 23.47
N SER A 217 -14.11 8.50 24.14
CA SER A 217 -13.92 8.51 25.59
C SER A 217 -12.93 9.60 26.03
N PHE A 218 -11.83 9.78 25.29
CA PHE A 218 -10.88 10.85 25.52
C PHE A 218 -11.52 12.23 25.38
N GLN A 219 -12.31 12.47 24.33
CA GLN A 219 -12.99 13.74 24.10
C GLN A 219 -14.03 14.03 25.19
N LYS A 220 -14.89 13.07 25.53
CA LYS A 220 -15.86 13.18 26.63
C LYS A 220 -15.18 13.50 27.97
N THR A 221 -14.05 12.85 28.27
CA THR A 221 -13.28 13.13 29.51
C THR A 221 -12.67 14.53 29.50
N ILE A 222 -12.15 15.03 28.36
CA ILE A 222 -11.65 16.41 28.25
C ILE A 222 -12.77 17.43 28.47
N GLU A 223 -13.94 17.21 27.86
CA GLU A 223 -15.12 18.07 28.04
C GLU A 223 -15.51 18.13 29.51
N ARG A 224 -15.61 16.97 30.16
CA ARG A 224 -15.90 16.89 31.59
C ARG A 224 -14.87 17.64 32.45
N VAL A 225 -13.57 17.50 32.19
CA VAL A 225 -12.51 18.23 32.91
C VAL A 225 -12.70 19.73 32.78
N LYS A 226 -13.06 20.22 31.59
CA LYS A 226 -13.30 21.65 31.33
C LYS A 226 -14.56 22.16 32.03
N GLU A 227 -15.66 21.43 31.94
CA GLU A 227 -16.96 21.83 32.52
C GLU A 227 -16.95 21.80 34.05
N GLN A 228 -16.33 20.77 34.63
CA GLN A 228 -16.29 20.56 36.08
C GLN A 228 -15.00 21.11 36.74
N ASN A 229 -14.10 21.70 35.94
CA ASN A 229 -12.82 22.25 36.38
C ASN A 229 -12.01 21.24 37.23
N LEU A 230 -11.95 19.98 36.79
CA LEU A 230 -11.27 18.91 37.51
C LEU A 230 -9.74 19.03 37.39
N PRO A 231 -8.98 18.65 38.44
CA PRO A 231 -7.52 18.63 38.34
C PRO A 231 -7.04 17.52 37.40
N LEU A 232 -5.85 17.73 36.83
CA LEU A 232 -5.11 16.73 36.05
C LEU A 232 -3.84 16.31 36.81
N PRO A 233 -3.39 15.04 36.68
CA PRO A 233 -3.98 13.98 35.87
C PRO A 233 -5.36 13.52 36.35
N LEU A 234 -6.21 13.07 35.42
CA LEU A 234 -7.51 12.48 35.73
C LEU A 234 -7.55 11.02 35.27
N GLU A 235 -7.83 10.11 36.20
CA GLU A 235 -8.00 8.70 35.88
C GLU A 235 -9.45 8.37 35.49
N PHE A 236 -9.59 7.52 34.48
CA PHE A 236 -10.87 7.01 34.05
C PHE A 236 -10.73 5.62 33.45
N HIS A 237 -11.81 4.87 33.46
CA HIS A 237 -11.88 3.58 32.82
C HIS A 237 -13.22 3.39 32.12
N TYR A 238 -13.25 2.44 31.20
CA TYR A 238 -14.48 1.98 30.59
C TYR A 238 -14.34 0.50 30.21
N GLU A 239 -15.47 -0.15 29.97
CA GLU A 239 -15.54 -1.56 29.58
C GLU A 239 -15.61 -1.67 28.06
N GLU A 240 -14.81 -2.54 27.47
CA GLU A 240 -14.90 -2.88 26.06
C GLU A 240 -16.04 -3.89 25.81
N PRO A 241 -16.54 -4.02 24.57
CA PRO A 241 -17.58 -4.98 24.23
C PRO A 241 -17.23 -6.42 24.62
N THR A 242 -18.25 -7.27 24.76
CA THR A 242 -18.12 -8.68 25.16
C THR A 242 -17.08 -9.47 24.36
N ARG A 243 -16.83 -9.12 23.09
CA ARG A 243 -15.80 -9.76 22.27
C ARG A 243 -14.39 -9.56 22.84
N ILE A 244 -14.12 -8.36 23.36
CA ILE A 244 -12.84 -8.04 24.01
C ILE A 244 -12.90 -8.48 25.47
N GLY A 245 -14.02 -8.23 26.16
CA GLY A 245 -14.21 -8.73 27.53
C GLY A 245 -13.25 -8.11 28.55
N GLU A 246 -12.66 -6.95 28.24
CA GLU A 246 -11.70 -6.26 29.10
C GLU A 246 -12.20 -4.88 29.53
N ARG A 247 -11.74 -4.44 30.69
CA ARG A 247 -11.85 -3.06 31.16
C ARG A 247 -10.53 -2.35 30.95
N PHE A 248 -10.56 -1.21 30.28
CA PHE A 248 -9.35 -0.41 30.03
C PHE A 248 -9.26 0.78 30.97
N TYR A 249 -8.08 0.95 31.58
CA TYR A 249 -7.77 2.03 32.49
C TYR A 249 -6.84 3.03 31.83
N PHE A 250 -7.23 4.30 31.88
CA PHE A 250 -6.50 5.40 31.29
C PHE A 250 -6.28 6.52 32.30
N ARG A 251 -5.23 7.30 32.04
CA ARG A 251 -4.99 8.57 32.71
C ARG A 251 -4.88 9.68 31.69
N LEU A 252 -5.70 10.71 31.87
CA LEU A 252 -5.69 11.92 31.06
C LEU A 252 -4.66 12.89 31.62
N TRP A 253 -3.77 13.34 30.74
CA TRP A 253 -2.72 14.30 31.07
C TRP A 253 -2.89 15.59 30.27
N ASP A 254 -2.37 16.68 30.82
CA ASP A 254 -1.90 17.80 30.00
C ASP A 254 -0.38 17.92 30.17
N LYS A 255 0.27 18.81 29.41
CA LYS A 255 1.73 18.97 29.48
C LYS A 255 2.21 19.37 30.86
N ARG A 256 1.43 20.18 31.58
CA ARG A 256 1.82 20.74 32.87
C ARG A 256 1.69 19.69 33.96
N SER A 257 0.53 19.05 34.08
CA SER A 257 0.29 18.01 35.07
C SER A 257 1.28 16.87 34.91
N PHE A 258 1.65 16.51 33.68
CA PHE A 258 2.66 15.49 33.41
C PHE A 258 4.04 15.84 33.98
N ILE A 259 4.53 17.07 33.78
CA ILE A 259 5.83 17.50 34.33
C ILE A 259 5.78 17.60 35.85
N LEU A 260 4.72 18.19 36.41
CA LEU A 260 4.61 18.41 37.85
C LEU A 260 4.45 17.10 38.63
N HIS A 261 3.74 16.12 38.08
CA HIS A 261 3.60 14.80 38.71
C HIS A 261 4.91 14.00 38.72
N HIS A 262 5.83 14.30 37.81
CA HIS A 262 7.10 13.61 37.65
C HIS A 262 8.28 14.57 37.87
N GLU A 263 8.15 15.56 38.75
CA GLU A 263 9.10 16.67 38.86
C GLU A 263 10.54 16.21 39.10
N GLU A 264 10.74 15.11 39.82
CA GLU A 264 12.04 14.50 40.10
C GLU A 264 12.76 13.97 38.84
N GLN A 265 12.04 13.73 37.75
CA GLN A 265 12.56 13.18 36.49
C GLN A 265 12.88 14.27 35.44
N PHE A 266 12.69 15.55 35.79
CA PHE A 266 12.92 16.67 34.91
C PHE A 266 13.87 17.72 35.52
N PRO A 267 14.65 18.44 34.71
CA PRO A 267 15.45 19.57 35.19
C PRO A 267 14.59 20.65 35.84
N GLU A 268 15.09 21.28 36.92
CA GLU A 268 14.40 22.36 37.65
C GLU A 268 13.89 23.49 36.74
N THR A 269 14.63 23.80 35.67
CA THR A 269 14.24 24.83 34.70
C THR A 269 12.93 24.48 33.98
N ILE A 270 12.71 23.20 33.65
CA ILE A 270 11.49 22.71 33.02
C ILE A 270 10.33 22.70 34.02
N VAL A 271 10.60 22.21 35.24
CA VAL A 271 9.61 22.19 36.34
C VAL A 271 9.12 23.61 36.63
N LYS A 272 10.02 24.58 36.77
CA LYS A 272 9.68 25.99 36.99
C LYS A 272 8.85 26.58 35.84
N GLN A 273 9.19 26.27 34.57
CA GLN A 273 8.37 26.70 33.43
C GLN A 273 6.95 26.13 33.45
N ALA A 274 6.79 24.88 33.89
CA ALA A 274 5.48 24.24 34.04
C ALA A 274 4.68 24.84 35.21
N GLN A 275 5.33 25.13 36.34
CA GLN A 275 4.74 25.81 37.49
C GLN A 275 4.24 27.22 37.10
N GLU A 276 5.09 28.00 36.41
CA GLU A 276 4.81 29.38 35.98
C GLU A 276 3.94 29.47 34.70
N ARG A 277 3.55 28.35 34.08
CA ARG A 277 2.75 28.28 32.84
C ARG A 277 3.35 29.07 31.66
N LYS A 278 4.66 29.02 31.50
CA LYS A 278 5.38 29.72 30.42
C LYS A 278 5.57 28.83 29.18
N SER A 279 5.80 29.46 28.04
CA SER A 279 6.21 28.79 26.78
C SER A 279 5.22 27.68 26.34
N THR A 280 5.68 26.43 26.25
CA THR A 280 4.90 25.26 25.82
C THR A 280 3.81 24.86 26.81
N TYR A 281 3.90 25.30 28.08
CA TYR A 281 2.96 25.02 29.17
C TYR A 281 1.91 26.13 29.35
N SER A 282 1.97 27.18 28.53
CA SER A 282 0.95 28.23 28.51
C SER A 282 -0.40 27.69 28.03
N LYS A 283 -1.49 28.31 28.45
CA LYS A 283 -2.86 27.86 28.11
C LYS A 283 -3.06 27.65 26.59
N ASN A 284 -2.50 28.53 25.76
CA ASN A 284 -2.66 28.49 24.30
C ASN A 284 -1.86 27.38 23.63
N ASN A 285 -0.79 26.91 24.26
CA ASN A 285 0.09 25.88 23.71
C ASN A 285 -0.09 24.51 24.38
N ASN A 286 -0.94 24.43 25.41
CA ASN A 286 -1.20 23.19 26.14
C ASN A 286 -2.17 22.29 25.36
N TYR A 287 -2.00 20.98 25.48
CA TYR A 287 -2.93 20.00 24.93
C TYR A 287 -2.93 18.75 25.80
N HIS A 288 -3.97 17.93 25.61
CA HIS A 288 -4.17 16.71 26.36
C HIS A 288 -3.67 15.48 25.61
N PHE A 289 -3.28 14.45 26.34
CA PHE A 289 -2.88 13.15 25.80
C PHE A 289 -3.20 12.04 26.81
N LEU A 290 -3.09 10.78 26.36
CA LEU A 290 -3.43 9.61 27.17
C LEU A 290 -2.19 8.87 27.65
N GLU A 291 -2.32 8.31 28.84
CA GLU A 291 -1.54 7.17 29.32
C GLU A 291 -2.48 5.95 29.41
N PHE A 292 -2.07 4.82 28.82
CA PHE A 292 -2.70 3.54 29.10
C PHE A 292 -2.06 2.92 30.33
N VAL A 293 -2.85 2.68 31.37
CA VAL A 293 -2.37 2.24 32.69
C VAL A 293 -2.36 0.71 32.76
N LYS A 294 -3.48 0.07 32.42
CA LYS A 294 -3.65 -1.39 32.41
C LYS A 294 -4.97 -1.79 31.75
N SER A 295 -5.11 -3.08 31.48
CA SER A 295 -6.40 -3.73 31.27
C SER A 295 -6.68 -4.79 32.33
N GLU A 296 -7.95 -5.07 32.57
CA GLU A 296 -8.43 -6.13 33.47
C GLU A 296 -9.51 -6.96 32.78
N SER A 297 -9.48 -8.28 32.96
CA SER A 297 -10.54 -9.16 32.46
C SER A 297 -11.84 -8.90 33.22
N LEU A 298 -12.95 -8.83 32.49
CA LEU A 298 -14.31 -8.81 33.08
C LEU A 298 -14.74 -10.20 33.57
N HIS A 299 -13.99 -11.24 33.21
CA HIS A 299 -14.25 -12.64 33.54
C HIS A 299 -13.23 -13.22 34.55
N GLY A 300 -12.43 -12.36 35.19
CA GLY A 300 -11.58 -12.69 36.34
C GLY A 300 -10.23 -13.31 35.97
N ASP A 301 -10.24 -14.54 35.45
CA ASP A 301 -9.02 -15.36 35.26
C ASP A 301 -8.52 -15.41 33.80
N ASP A 302 -9.16 -14.71 32.87
CA ASP A 302 -8.72 -14.72 31.46
C ASP A 302 -7.44 -13.88 31.27
N GLU A 303 -6.55 -14.36 30.41
CA GLU A 303 -5.37 -13.64 29.96
C GLU A 303 -5.81 -12.34 29.25
N VAL A 304 -5.28 -11.20 29.71
CA VAL A 304 -5.60 -9.87 29.15
C VAL A 304 -4.64 -9.55 28.00
N GLU A 305 -5.20 -9.23 26.84
CA GLU A 305 -4.44 -8.80 25.66
C GLU A 305 -4.11 -7.30 25.75
N GLY A 306 -5.06 -6.50 26.25
CA GLY A 306 -4.95 -5.05 26.28
C GLY A 306 -5.14 -4.41 24.91
N ILE A 307 -4.41 -3.32 24.64
CA ILE A 307 -4.53 -2.58 23.38
C ILE A 307 -3.52 -3.11 22.37
N TRP A 308 -4.00 -3.53 21.19
CA TRP A 308 -3.21 -4.23 20.16
C TRP A 308 -1.97 -3.51 19.58
N PHE A 309 -1.70 -2.25 19.95
CA PHE A 309 -0.54 -1.47 19.46
C PHE A 309 0.42 -1.02 20.56
N THR A 310 0.25 -1.47 21.80
CA THR A 310 1.09 -1.06 22.94
C THR A 310 2.56 -1.40 22.71
N ASP A 311 2.84 -2.58 22.18
CA ASP A 311 4.19 -3.05 21.85
C ASP A 311 4.92 -2.13 20.84
N LEU A 312 4.22 -1.53 19.87
CA LEU A 312 4.78 -0.54 18.95
C LEU A 312 5.25 0.73 19.67
N ILE A 313 4.54 1.13 20.72
CA ILE A 313 4.88 2.31 21.54
C ILE A 313 6.07 1.98 22.43
N GLU A 314 6.03 0.84 23.12
CA GLU A 314 7.07 0.35 24.03
C GLU A 314 8.40 0.17 23.30
N ASN A 315 8.38 -0.41 22.11
CA ASN A 315 9.57 -0.56 21.26
C ASN A 315 9.97 0.73 20.52
N ASN A 316 9.18 1.81 20.66
CA ASN A 316 9.45 3.11 20.09
C ASN A 316 9.76 3.07 18.58
N VAL A 317 8.92 2.36 17.82
CA VAL A 317 9.04 2.13 16.37
C VAL A 317 8.05 2.93 15.51
N LEU A 318 7.26 3.81 16.14
CA LEU A 318 6.33 4.72 15.46
C LEU A 318 7.06 5.99 14.97
N GLY A 319 6.66 6.50 13.79
CA GLY A 319 7.23 7.72 13.22
C GLY A 319 8.69 7.57 12.76
N ASN A 320 9.47 8.65 12.83
CA ASN A 320 10.86 8.68 12.37
C ASN A 320 11.84 8.44 13.53
N PHE A 321 11.95 7.18 13.95
CA PHE A 321 12.60 6.79 15.20
C PHE A 321 14.13 6.59 15.13
N PHE A 322 14.74 6.65 13.94
CA PHE A 322 16.19 6.45 13.77
C PHE A 322 17.03 7.72 14.00
N GLN A 323 16.42 8.91 14.00
CA GLN A 323 17.18 10.19 13.99
C GLN A 323 17.95 10.49 15.28
N ARG A 324 17.63 9.82 16.39
CA ARG A 324 18.21 10.08 17.73
C ARG A 324 18.60 8.82 18.48
N ALA A 325 18.59 7.67 17.80
CA ALA A 325 18.84 6.38 18.42
C ALA A 325 20.32 6.00 18.36
N THR A 326 20.83 5.34 19.41
CA THR A 326 22.17 4.74 19.42
C THR A 326 22.25 3.55 18.45
N LYS A 327 23.44 3.07 18.11
CA LYS A 327 23.57 1.91 17.19
C LYS A 327 22.89 0.66 17.75
N GLU A 328 22.98 0.47 19.07
CA GLU A 328 22.38 -0.62 19.82
C GLU A 328 20.84 -0.52 19.80
N GLU A 329 20.28 0.67 20.06
CA GLU A 329 18.84 0.92 19.98
C GLU A 329 18.30 0.72 18.55
N ILE A 330 19.07 1.15 17.54
CA ILE A 330 18.73 0.92 16.13
C ILE A 330 18.62 -0.57 15.85
N LYS A 331 19.58 -1.37 16.33
CA LYS A 331 19.59 -2.83 16.14
C LYS A 331 18.40 -3.49 16.82
N GLN A 332 18.12 -3.16 18.09
CA GLN A 332 16.96 -3.69 18.82
C GLN A 332 15.64 -3.40 18.11
N LYS A 333 15.46 -2.15 17.62
CA LYS A 333 14.27 -1.77 16.84
C LYS A 333 14.19 -2.53 15.51
N GLN A 334 15.32 -2.72 14.83
CA GLN A 334 15.35 -3.51 13.60
C GLN A 334 14.99 -4.98 13.85
N ASP A 335 15.49 -5.58 14.93
CA ASP A 335 15.20 -6.96 15.30
C ASP A 335 13.71 -7.15 15.62
N PHE A 336 13.10 -6.23 16.36
CA PHE A 336 11.64 -6.21 16.60
C PHE A 336 10.85 -6.10 15.28
N LEU A 337 11.25 -5.19 14.38
CA LEU A 337 10.57 -5.01 13.10
C LEU A 337 10.73 -6.22 12.17
N LYS A 338 11.87 -6.91 12.22
CA LYS A 338 12.12 -8.16 11.49
C LYS A 338 11.27 -9.30 12.02
N LEU A 339 11.10 -9.41 13.35
CA LEU A 339 10.24 -10.42 13.98
C LEU A 339 8.78 -10.32 13.47
N TRP A 340 8.30 -9.10 13.30
CA TRP A 340 6.98 -8.81 12.74
C TRP A 340 6.93 -8.81 11.21
N GLY A 341 8.05 -9.09 10.55
CA GLY A 341 8.18 -9.14 9.10
C GLY A 341 8.26 -7.77 8.42
N TYR A 342 8.18 -6.64 9.12
CA TYR A 342 8.19 -5.29 8.54
C TYR A 342 9.51 -4.89 7.85
N MET A 343 10.57 -5.66 8.05
CA MET A 343 11.87 -5.51 7.42
C MET A 343 12.42 -6.87 6.99
N ASP A 344 13.08 -6.93 5.84
CA ASP A 344 13.77 -8.16 5.43
C ASP A 344 14.90 -8.46 6.41
N MET A 345 15.15 -9.75 6.69
CA MET A 345 16.18 -10.20 7.63
C MET A 345 17.57 -9.64 7.30
N ASN A 346 17.85 -9.50 6.01
CA ASN A 346 19.12 -9.00 5.46
C ASN A 346 19.10 -7.49 5.18
N SER A 347 18.01 -6.79 5.48
CA SER A 347 17.90 -5.35 5.22
C SER A 347 18.57 -4.55 6.33
N GLU A 348 19.52 -3.69 5.94
CA GLU A 348 20.08 -2.63 6.78
C GLU A 348 19.33 -1.30 6.61
N SER A 349 18.19 -1.32 5.91
CA SER A 349 17.41 -0.11 5.61
C SER A 349 17.02 0.62 6.89
N LYS A 350 17.30 1.92 6.93
CA LYS A 350 16.84 2.83 8.00
C LYS A 350 15.48 3.46 7.67
N SER A 351 14.72 2.89 6.75
CA SER A 351 13.39 3.40 6.41
C SER A 351 12.36 2.89 7.43
N PRO A 352 11.74 3.77 8.24
CA PRO A 352 10.78 3.34 9.25
C PRO A 352 9.49 2.79 8.60
N PRO A 353 8.98 1.60 8.96
CA PRO A 353 7.80 1.02 8.33
C PRO A 353 6.50 1.76 8.67
N PHE A 354 6.47 2.47 9.81
CA PHE A 354 5.35 3.27 10.31
C PHE A 354 5.54 4.77 10.12
N ALA A 355 6.59 5.22 9.42
CA ALA A 355 6.74 6.63 9.08
C ALA A 355 5.80 7.00 7.93
N SER A 356 4.69 7.65 8.26
CA SER A 356 3.73 8.14 7.27
C SER A 356 4.32 9.23 6.36
N GLY A 357 5.33 9.96 6.85
CA GLY A 357 5.86 11.16 6.19
C GLY A 357 4.84 12.30 6.15
N HIS A 358 3.81 12.22 6.99
CA HIS A 358 2.73 13.19 7.09
C HIS A 358 2.53 13.62 8.54
N LYS A 359 2.30 14.91 8.74
CA LYS A 359 2.14 15.49 10.07
C LYS A 359 0.80 15.01 10.65
N ASP A 360 0.80 14.64 11.93
CA ASP A 360 -0.38 14.22 12.68
C ASP A 360 -1.06 12.96 12.12
N VAL A 361 -0.29 12.07 11.46
CA VAL A 361 -0.75 10.76 10.98
C VAL A 361 0.22 9.69 11.49
N ILE A 362 -0.22 8.88 12.47
CA ILE A 362 0.61 7.86 13.14
C ILE A 362 1.93 8.46 13.63
N SER A 363 1.82 9.62 14.27
CA SER A 363 2.96 10.39 14.76
C SER A 363 2.71 10.84 16.19
N SER A 364 3.73 10.77 17.04
CA SER A 364 3.70 11.42 18.35
C SER A 364 3.89 12.92 18.21
N SER A 365 3.26 13.65 19.10
CA SER A 365 3.44 15.07 19.26
C SER A 365 4.86 15.40 19.73
N VAL A 366 5.30 16.64 19.48
CA VAL A 366 6.67 17.07 19.79
C VAL A 366 6.98 16.96 21.28
N PHE A 367 5.99 17.18 22.15
CA PHE A 367 6.16 17.04 23.60
C PHE A 367 6.40 15.58 23.99
N LEU A 368 5.52 14.66 23.59
CA LEU A 368 5.67 13.23 23.92
C LEU A 368 6.94 12.66 23.31
N GLY A 369 7.27 13.01 22.07
CA GLY A 369 8.53 12.59 21.44
C GLY A 369 9.80 13.06 22.16
N ARG A 370 9.72 14.11 23.00
CA ARG A 370 10.86 14.60 23.80
C ARG A 370 10.90 14.04 25.22
N HIS A 371 9.74 13.77 25.82
CA HIS A 371 9.66 13.52 27.27
C HIS A 371 9.19 12.11 27.64
N LYS A 372 8.59 11.35 26.72
CA LYS A 372 8.03 10.02 27.05
C LYS A 372 9.08 9.01 27.53
N ASN A 373 10.34 9.18 27.16
CA ASN A 373 11.42 8.27 27.58
C ASN A 373 11.97 8.61 28.98
N ASN A 374 11.60 9.75 29.56
CA ASN A 374 12.03 10.12 30.90
C ASN A 374 11.22 9.41 31.99
N VAL A 375 10.00 8.99 31.65
CA VAL A 375 9.01 8.41 32.55
C VAL A 375 8.60 7.03 32.04
N LYS A 376 8.47 6.03 32.91
CA LYS A 376 7.93 4.72 32.54
C LYS A 376 6.42 4.80 32.33
N GLY A 377 5.92 4.33 31.19
CA GLY A 377 4.49 4.26 30.90
C GLY A 377 4.19 4.24 29.39
N ILE A 378 2.94 3.98 29.03
CA ILE A 378 2.48 3.93 27.64
C ILE A 378 1.71 5.21 27.32
N PHE A 379 2.42 6.21 26.79
CA PHE A 379 1.88 7.53 26.48
C PHE A 379 1.67 7.72 24.97
N PHE A 380 0.51 8.24 24.58
CA PHE A 380 0.22 8.51 23.17
C PHE A 380 -0.81 9.62 22.94
N ASP A 381 -0.71 10.23 21.74
CA ASP A 381 -1.73 11.11 21.19
C ASP A 381 -2.75 10.26 20.41
N ILE A 382 -4.02 10.27 20.81
CA ILE A 382 -5.05 9.44 20.18
C ILE A 382 -5.46 9.94 18.78
N GLU A 383 -5.47 11.26 18.55
CA GLU A 383 -5.93 11.84 17.28
C GLU A 383 -5.10 11.35 16.07
N PRO A 384 -3.76 11.37 16.08
CA PRO A 384 -2.96 10.83 14.97
C PRO A 384 -3.19 9.34 14.69
N PHE A 385 -3.53 8.54 15.70
CA PHE A 385 -3.85 7.11 15.55
C PHE A 385 -5.24 6.91 14.96
N TYR A 386 -6.24 7.67 15.42
CA TYR A 386 -7.57 7.67 14.83
C TYR A 386 -7.54 8.07 13.36
N VAL A 387 -6.79 9.12 13.00
CA VAL A 387 -6.60 9.55 11.62
C VAL A 387 -5.93 8.45 10.80
N GLY A 388 -4.85 7.86 11.33
CA GLY A 388 -4.14 6.75 10.70
C GLY A 388 -5.03 5.55 10.40
N CYS A 389 -5.78 5.09 11.41
CA CYS A 389 -6.70 3.96 11.29
C CYS A 389 -7.88 4.24 10.37
N THR A 390 -8.42 5.47 10.37
CA THR A 390 -9.54 5.84 9.49
C THR A 390 -9.13 5.79 8.01
N PHE A 391 -7.93 6.29 7.68
CA PHE A 391 -7.38 6.13 6.33
C PHE A 391 -6.99 4.68 5.99
N GLY A 392 -6.45 3.95 6.97
CA GLY A 392 -6.12 2.54 6.83
C GLY A 392 -7.34 1.70 6.48
N LEU A 393 -8.47 1.94 7.15
CA LEU A 393 -9.73 1.24 6.93
C LEU A 393 -10.24 1.48 5.50
N LEU A 394 -10.28 2.73 5.04
CA LEU A 394 -10.69 3.05 3.67
C LEU A 394 -9.79 2.38 2.63
N ALA A 395 -8.47 2.40 2.85
CA ALA A 395 -7.51 1.77 1.94
C ALA A 395 -7.73 0.26 1.86
N ILE A 396 -7.85 -0.43 2.99
CA ILE A 396 -8.04 -1.89 3.04
C ILE A 396 -9.36 -2.26 2.35
N ASP A 397 -10.44 -1.57 2.66
CA ASP A 397 -11.75 -1.87 2.07
C ASP A 397 -11.73 -1.73 0.55
N ILE A 398 -11.24 -0.61 0.01
CA ILE A 398 -11.16 -0.40 -1.44
C ILE A 398 -10.23 -1.42 -2.11
N LEU A 399 -9.03 -1.65 -1.56
CA LEU A 399 -8.04 -2.54 -2.18
C LEU A 399 -8.51 -3.99 -2.22
N THR A 400 -9.27 -4.44 -1.22
CA THR A 400 -9.78 -5.81 -1.13
C THR A 400 -11.11 -6.03 -1.84
N THR A 401 -11.86 -4.96 -2.17
CA THR A 401 -13.18 -5.07 -2.82
C THR A 401 -13.16 -4.68 -4.30
N THR A 402 -12.24 -3.81 -4.72
CA THR A 402 -12.17 -3.30 -6.10
C THR A 402 -10.91 -3.72 -6.85
N GLY A 403 -9.86 -4.14 -6.12
CA GLY A 403 -8.54 -4.39 -6.71
C GLY A 403 -7.86 -3.13 -7.26
N ALA A 404 -8.28 -1.92 -6.89
CA ALA A 404 -7.66 -0.67 -7.34
C ALA A 404 -6.15 -0.62 -7.01
N ARG A 405 -5.35 0.03 -7.86
CA ARG A 405 -3.95 0.36 -7.55
C ARG A 405 -3.91 1.51 -6.57
N ILE A 406 -2.80 1.61 -5.85
CA ILE A 406 -2.53 2.72 -4.94
C ILE A 406 -2.63 4.11 -5.59
N ASN A 407 -2.25 4.25 -6.87
CA ASN A 407 -2.40 5.51 -7.58
C ASN A 407 -3.87 5.85 -7.86
N GLU A 408 -4.70 4.85 -8.12
CA GLU A 408 -6.14 4.99 -8.33
C GLU A 408 -6.82 5.35 -6.99
N LEU A 409 -6.42 4.71 -5.89
CA LEU A 409 -6.86 5.04 -4.53
C LEU A 409 -6.58 6.50 -4.13
N LEU A 410 -5.38 7.02 -4.44
CA LEU A 410 -4.98 8.38 -4.07
C LEU A 410 -5.70 9.47 -4.89
N GLN A 411 -6.39 9.12 -5.99
CA GLN A 411 -7.12 10.07 -6.83
C GLN A 411 -8.51 10.39 -6.28
N ILE A 412 -9.04 9.59 -5.35
CA ILE A 412 -10.42 9.72 -4.89
C ILE A 412 -10.60 11.08 -4.20
N SER A 413 -11.48 11.91 -4.75
CA SER A 413 -11.75 13.28 -4.29
C SER A 413 -13.21 13.50 -3.95
N ASN A 414 -13.46 14.45 -3.06
CA ASN A 414 -14.80 14.91 -2.70
C ASN A 414 -15.35 15.86 -3.78
N THR A 415 -15.50 15.37 -5.00
CA THR A 415 -16.11 16.08 -6.14
C THR A 415 -17.19 15.21 -6.78
N LYS A 416 -18.16 15.84 -7.44
CA LYS A 416 -19.29 15.12 -8.07
C LYS A 416 -18.86 14.28 -9.27
N GLU A 417 -17.76 14.67 -9.92
CA GLU A 417 -17.18 13.95 -11.04
C GLU A 417 -16.49 12.68 -10.56
N CYS A 418 -15.88 12.72 -9.37
CA CYS A 418 -15.16 11.58 -8.82
C CYS A 418 -16.10 10.59 -8.14
N ILE A 419 -17.03 11.02 -7.28
CA ILE A 419 -17.98 10.13 -6.60
C ILE A 419 -19.34 10.29 -7.25
N GLN A 420 -19.86 9.21 -7.83
CA GLN A 420 -21.19 9.21 -8.42
C GLN A 420 -22.11 8.23 -7.74
N THR A 421 -23.40 8.58 -7.73
CA THR A 421 -24.47 7.70 -7.31
C THR A 421 -25.50 7.64 -8.42
N LYS A 422 -25.74 6.44 -8.95
CA LYS A 422 -26.68 6.21 -10.05
C LYS A 422 -27.81 5.32 -9.57
N MET A 423 -29.02 5.55 -10.05
CA MET A 423 -30.15 4.65 -9.80
C MET A 423 -30.32 3.73 -11.00
N VAL A 424 -30.15 2.42 -10.80
CA VAL A 424 -30.32 1.41 -11.86
C VAL A 424 -31.19 0.29 -11.29
N LYS A 425 -32.30 -0.02 -11.98
CA LYS A 425 -33.30 -1.03 -11.57
C LYS A 425 -33.77 -0.82 -10.11
N GLU A 426 -34.19 0.41 -9.77
CA GLU A 426 -34.69 0.81 -8.44
C GLU A 426 -33.68 0.70 -7.28
N LYS A 427 -32.39 0.51 -7.57
CA LYS A 427 -31.31 0.46 -6.57
C LYS A 427 -30.30 1.58 -6.75
N LEU A 428 -29.68 2.01 -5.65
CA LEU A 428 -28.59 2.98 -5.65
C LEU A 428 -27.24 2.29 -5.87
N HIS A 429 -26.52 2.74 -6.88
CA HIS A 429 -25.20 2.28 -7.30
C HIS A 429 -24.18 3.34 -6.93
N TYR A 430 -23.06 2.93 -6.34
CA TYR A 430 -21.98 3.84 -5.95
C TYR A 430 -20.74 3.51 -6.76
N SER A 431 -20.08 4.55 -7.27
CA SER A 431 -18.81 4.39 -7.96
C SER A 431 -17.88 5.57 -7.67
N PHE A 432 -16.58 5.30 -7.77
CA PHE A 432 -15.59 6.35 -7.90
C PHE A 432 -14.91 6.29 -9.26
N TYR A 433 -14.43 7.43 -9.72
CA TYR A 433 -13.79 7.59 -11.01
C TYR A 433 -12.31 7.94 -10.83
N ALA A 434 -11.43 7.20 -11.51
CA ALA A 434 -9.99 7.40 -11.47
C ALA A 434 -9.34 7.07 -12.82
N ILE A 435 -8.15 7.61 -13.08
CA ILE A 435 -7.33 7.31 -14.26
C ILE A 435 -6.44 6.09 -13.94
N PRO A 436 -6.69 4.92 -14.57
CA PRO A 436 -5.90 3.73 -14.32
C PRO A 436 -4.45 3.86 -14.79
N LYS A 437 -3.55 3.08 -14.19
CA LYS A 437 -2.13 3.07 -14.59
C LYS A 437 -1.99 2.74 -16.09
N GLY A 438 -1.29 3.60 -16.82
CA GLY A 438 -1.01 3.42 -18.24
C GLY A 438 -2.13 3.88 -19.16
N ARG A 439 -3.22 4.42 -18.62
CA ARG A 439 -4.30 5.07 -19.38
C ARG A 439 -4.32 6.56 -19.07
N ASP A 440 -4.89 7.36 -19.97
CA ASP A 440 -5.02 8.81 -19.82
C ASP A 440 -6.48 9.26 -19.75
N VAL A 441 -7.40 8.30 -19.72
CA VAL A 441 -8.85 8.51 -19.58
C VAL A 441 -9.32 8.00 -18.23
N VAL A 442 -10.40 8.62 -17.74
CA VAL A 442 -11.04 8.29 -16.46
C VAL A 442 -11.92 7.06 -16.64
N GLU A 443 -11.88 6.15 -15.66
CA GLU A 443 -12.68 4.93 -15.65
C GLU A 443 -13.39 4.73 -14.32
N GLU A 444 -14.50 3.98 -14.38
CA GLU A 444 -15.42 3.74 -13.27
C GLU A 444 -14.98 2.54 -12.44
N PHE A 445 -14.92 2.72 -11.12
CA PHE A 445 -14.70 1.69 -10.12
C PHE A 445 -15.95 1.58 -9.24
N TYR A 446 -16.61 0.43 -9.29
CA TYR A 446 -17.79 0.16 -8.47
C TYR A 446 -17.42 -0.10 -7.02
N VAL A 447 -18.20 0.46 -6.11
CA VAL A 447 -17.99 0.32 -4.67
C VAL A 447 -19.28 -0.02 -3.93
N SER A 448 -19.13 -0.67 -2.79
CA SER A 448 -20.27 -1.09 -1.98
C SER A 448 -20.86 0.07 -1.17
N LYS A 449 -22.08 -0.14 -0.65
CA LYS A 449 -22.67 0.76 0.36
C LYS A 449 -21.78 0.90 1.59
N GLN A 450 -21.12 -0.17 2.02
CA GLN A 450 -20.19 -0.16 3.15
C GLN A 450 -18.95 0.70 2.84
N THR A 451 -18.35 0.53 1.67
CA THR A 451 -17.23 1.36 1.20
C THR A 451 -17.63 2.84 1.16
N MET A 452 -18.83 3.14 0.67
CA MET A 452 -19.36 4.51 0.66
C MET A 452 -19.55 5.07 2.08
N GLN A 453 -20.01 4.27 3.04
CA GLN A 453 -20.08 4.68 4.45
C GLN A 453 -18.70 4.99 5.03
N ILE A 454 -17.66 4.21 4.70
CA ILE A 454 -16.29 4.47 5.13
C ILE A 454 -15.74 5.76 4.50
N ILE A 455 -16.03 6.01 3.22
CA ILE A 455 -15.69 7.29 2.56
C ILE A 455 -16.39 8.46 3.27
N GLN A 456 -17.65 8.30 3.67
CA GLN A 456 -18.37 9.32 4.44
C GLN A 456 -17.75 9.55 5.82
N THR A 457 -17.27 8.50 6.49
CA THR A 457 -16.52 8.62 7.75
C THR A 457 -15.24 9.44 7.56
N VAL A 458 -14.46 9.17 6.51
CA VAL A 458 -13.28 9.98 6.15
C VAL A 458 -13.69 11.43 5.84
N SER A 459 -14.77 11.62 5.09
CA SER A 459 -15.31 12.94 4.76
C SER A 459 -15.64 13.74 6.03
N ARG A 460 -16.33 13.12 6.99
CA ARG A 460 -16.68 13.74 8.27
C ARG A 460 -15.44 14.10 9.08
N MET A 461 -14.53 13.14 9.28
CA MET A 461 -13.26 13.38 9.98
C MET A 461 -12.50 14.57 9.39
N LEU A 462 -12.42 14.68 8.06
CA LEU A 462 -11.73 15.79 7.39
C LEU A 462 -12.48 17.12 7.55
N LYS A 463 -13.80 17.12 7.41
CA LYS A 463 -14.60 18.33 7.58
C LYS A 463 -14.51 18.83 9.01
N ASP A 464 -14.58 17.96 10.00
CA ASP A 464 -14.44 18.32 11.42
C ASP A 464 -13.05 18.93 11.67
N TYR A 465 -12.00 18.32 11.11
CA TYR A 465 -10.62 18.83 11.23
C TYR A 465 -10.42 20.20 10.57
N TYR A 466 -11.01 20.44 9.40
CA TYR A 466 -10.85 21.68 8.64
C TYR A 466 -11.93 22.74 8.92
N GLY A 467 -12.88 22.50 9.83
CA GLY A 467 -13.96 23.44 10.13
C GLY A 467 -15.03 23.55 9.03
N GLY A 468 -15.28 22.48 8.28
CA GLY A 468 -16.49 22.31 7.46
C GLY A 468 -16.24 21.89 6.01
N LYS A 469 -15.22 22.43 5.33
CA LYS A 469 -14.93 22.10 3.92
C LYS A 469 -13.56 21.45 3.79
N ILE A 470 -13.50 20.36 3.00
CA ILE A 470 -12.25 19.71 2.63
C ILE A 470 -11.51 20.62 1.62
N PRO A 471 -10.30 21.09 1.93
CA PRO A 471 -9.56 22.00 1.06
C PRO A 471 -9.07 21.27 -0.19
N SER A 472 -8.95 22.03 -1.28
CA SER A 472 -8.29 21.52 -2.49
C SER A 472 -6.78 21.60 -2.28
N VAL A 473 -6.08 20.54 -2.68
CA VAL A 473 -4.62 20.45 -2.53
C VAL A 473 -4.01 19.85 -3.80
N GLU A 474 -2.75 20.18 -4.04
CA GLU A 474 -1.97 19.60 -5.12
C GLU A 474 -1.85 18.06 -5.00
N TYR A 475 -1.96 17.36 -6.13
CA TYR A 475 -1.65 15.93 -6.19
C TYR A 475 -0.14 15.68 -6.04
N ARG A 476 0.27 14.79 -5.13
CA ARG A 476 1.69 14.64 -4.73
C ARG A 476 2.31 13.29 -5.07
N HIS A 477 1.59 12.43 -5.78
CA HIS A 477 2.06 11.09 -6.14
C HIS A 477 2.50 10.99 -7.62
N ASP A 478 2.80 9.77 -8.07
CA ASP A 478 3.24 9.48 -9.42
C ASP A 478 2.21 9.99 -10.44
N ARG A 479 2.66 10.42 -11.63
CA ARG A 479 1.78 11.00 -12.67
C ARG A 479 1.04 12.30 -12.27
N LYS A 480 1.58 13.06 -11.32
CA LYS A 480 1.11 14.42 -10.97
C LYS A 480 0.81 15.32 -12.18
N HIS A 481 1.55 15.17 -13.28
CA HIS A 481 1.31 15.92 -14.52
C HIS A 481 -0.09 15.75 -15.12
N LEU A 482 -0.81 14.66 -14.80
CA LEU A 482 -2.21 14.45 -15.22
C LEU A 482 -3.22 15.14 -14.32
N PHE A 483 -2.78 15.68 -13.18
CA PHE A 483 -3.62 16.33 -12.18
C PHE A 483 -3.08 17.73 -11.88
N PRO A 484 -3.08 18.65 -12.88
CA PRO A 484 -2.56 20.00 -12.69
C PRO A 484 -3.44 20.84 -11.75
N GLU A 485 -4.73 20.54 -11.69
CA GLU A 485 -5.69 21.23 -10.83
C GLU A 485 -5.67 20.65 -9.41
N GLU A 486 -5.70 21.54 -8.41
CA GLU A 486 -5.88 21.14 -7.02
C GLU A 486 -7.30 20.59 -6.82
N LYS A 487 -7.42 19.50 -6.07
CA LYS A 487 -8.71 18.85 -5.80
C LYS A 487 -8.86 18.52 -4.32
N PRO A 488 -10.10 18.44 -3.79
CA PRO A 488 -10.35 18.04 -2.42
C PRO A 488 -10.21 16.53 -2.25
N TYR A 489 -8.98 16.00 -2.37
CA TYR A 489 -8.68 14.57 -2.22
C TYR A 489 -9.11 14.06 -0.85
N TYR A 490 -9.61 12.82 -0.76
CA TYR A 490 -9.89 12.20 0.54
C TYR A 490 -8.59 11.80 1.25
N PHE A 491 -7.61 11.27 0.52
CA PHE A 491 -6.29 10.94 1.08
C PHE A 491 -5.43 12.21 1.23
N GLN A 492 -5.82 13.07 2.17
CA GLN A 492 -5.10 14.27 2.55
C GLN A 492 -5.19 14.51 4.06
N TYR A 493 -4.24 15.25 4.60
CA TYR A 493 -4.32 15.80 5.95
C TYR A 493 -3.41 17.02 6.03
N ASN A 494 -3.55 17.90 7.02
CA ASN A 494 -2.67 19.07 7.19
C ASN A 494 -2.41 19.84 5.85
N HIS A 495 -3.46 20.04 5.05
CA HIS A 495 -3.41 20.72 3.73
C HIS A 495 -2.44 20.10 2.70
N LYS A 496 -2.18 18.79 2.78
CA LYS A 496 -1.31 18.09 1.84
C LYS A 496 -1.87 16.73 1.46
N ALA A 497 -1.89 16.41 0.17
CA ALA A 497 -2.20 15.07 -0.32
C ALA A 497 -1.18 14.04 0.19
N PHE A 498 -1.65 12.82 0.39
CA PHE A 498 -0.83 11.68 0.80
C PHE A 498 0.13 11.25 -0.31
N LYS A 499 1.23 10.64 0.12
CA LYS A 499 2.07 9.80 -0.73
C LYS A 499 1.86 8.35 -0.34
N ILE A 500 2.36 7.44 -1.17
CA ILE A 500 2.29 5.99 -0.95
C ILE A 500 2.72 5.53 0.45
N HIS A 501 3.76 6.15 1.02
CA HIS A 501 4.26 5.79 2.36
C HIS A 501 3.25 6.06 3.48
N ALA A 502 2.43 7.12 3.35
CA ALA A 502 1.38 7.41 4.33
C ALA A 502 0.33 6.30 4.36
N VAL A 503 -0.13 5.85 3.18
CA VAL A 503 -1.09 4.75 3.08
C VAL A 503 -0.50 3.45 3.62
N TYR A 504 0.75 3.13 3.30
CA TYR A 504 1.43 1.96 3.84
C TYR A 504 1.53 1.98 5.36
N ALA A 505 1.92 3.12 5.96
CA ALA A 505 1.97 3.27 7.41
C ALA A 505 0.57 3.08 8.03
N CYS A 506 -0.48 3.68 7.46
CA CYS A 506 -1.87 3.52 7.88
C CYS A 506 -2.32 2.06 7.89
N MET A 507 -2.09 1.34 6.79
CA MET A 507 -2.47 -0.07 6.68
C MET A 507 -1.69 -0.96 7.66
N ARG A 508 -0.37 -0.76 7.75
CA ARG A 508 0.51 -1.55 8.63
C ARG A 508 0.18 -1.35 10.09
N PHE A 509 -0.11 -0.10 10.49
CA PHE A 509 -0.53 0.20 11.84
C PHE A 509 -1.86 -0.48 12.12
N LEU A 510 -2.91 -0.24 11.33
CA LEU A 510 -4.23 -0.84 11.56
C LEU A 510 -4.21 -2.38 11.59
N LEU A 511 -3.34 -3.01 10.81
CA LEU A 511 -3.23 -4.48 10.72
C LEU A 511 -2.09 -5.07 11.56
N HIS A 512 -1.48 -4.30 12.47
CA HIS A 512 -0.38 -4.77 13.30
C HIS A 512 -0.76 -5.95 14.21
N GLY A 513 0.08 -6.98 14.34
CA GLY A 513 -0.30 -8.21 15.05
C GLY A 513 -0.90 -9.30 14.16
N LEU A 514 -1.32 -8.97 12.92
CA LEU A 514 -1.65 -9.99 11.93
C LEU A 514 -0.38 -10.46 11.22
N ARG A 515 0.06 -11.68 11.55
CA ARG A 515 1.20 -12.35 10.91
C ARG A 515 0.71 -13.41 9.93
N PHE A 516 1.27 -13.36 8.73
CA PHE A 516 1.06 -14.34 7.66
C PHE A 516 2.42 -14.90 7.28
N GLU A 517 2.45 -16.16 6.87
CA GLU A 517 3.67 -16.85 6.48
C GLU A 517 3.43 -17.60 5.18
N THR A 518 4.43 -17.60 4.32
CA THR A 518 4.47 -18.50 3.17
C THR A 518 4.68 -19.95 3.65
N GLN A 519 4.55 -20.92 2.75
CA GLN A 519 4.74 -22.34 3.09
C GLN A 519 6.15 -22.65 3.64
N ASP A 520 7.16 -21.88 3.24
CA ASP A 520 8.54 -21.96 3.73
C ASP A 520 8.76 -21.22 5.07
N GLY A 521 7.71 -20.66 5.68
CA GLY A 521 7.79 -19.94 6.96
C GLY A 521 8.30 -18.51 6.85
N SER A 522 8.46 -17.98 5.64
CA SER A 522 8.88 -16.59 5.44
C SER A 522 7.72 -15.63 5.78
N PRO A 523 7.95 -14.57 6.59
CA PRO A 523 6.89 -13.66 6.99
C PRO A 523 6.40 -12.80 5.82
N VAL A 524 5.09 -12.62 5.72
CA VAL A 524 4.43 -11.87 4.65
C VAL A 524 3.82 -10.58 5.20
N ILE A 525 4.32 -9.43 4.72
CA ILE A 525 3.71 -8.13 5.00
C ILE A 525 2.60 -7.85 3.99
N ILE A 526 1.45 -7.41 4.48
CA ILE A 526 0.39 -6.88 3.63
C ILE A 526 0.84 -5.61 2.90
N LYS A 527 0.83 -5.67 1.57
CA LYS A 527 1.17 -4.56 0.66
C LYS A 527 -0.03 -4.27 -0.25
N THR A 528 -0.16 -3.05 -0.75
CA THR A 528 -1.28 -2.67 -1.63
C THR A 528 -1.35 -3.51 -2.91
N HIS A 529 -0.19 -3.79 -3.52
CA HIS A 529 -0.14 -4.67 -4.69
C HIS A 529 -0.52 -6.11 -4.34
N LEU A 530 -0.14 -6.58 -3.15
CA LEU A 530 -0.45 -7.93 -2.69
C LEU A 530 -1.97 -8.11 -2.49
N LEU A 531 -2.65 -7.13 -1.89
CA LEU A 531 -4.12 -7.15 -1.76
C LEU A 531 -4.81 -7.15 -3.13
N ARG A 532 -4.29 -6.40 -4.10
CA ARG A 532 -4.79 -6.43 -5.48
C ARG A 532 -4.58 -7.80 -6.14
N HIS A 533 -3.43 -8.43 -5.92
CA HIS A 533 -3.16 -9.79 -6.38
C HIS A 533 -4.13 -10.78 -5.73
N ALA A 534 -4.31 -10.71 -4.41
CA ALA A 534 -5.21 -11.59 -3.69
C ALA A 534 -6.67 -11.44 -4.15
N PHE A 535 -7.12 -10.20 -4.41
CA PHE A 535 -8.42 -9.96 -5.04
C PHE A 535 -8.54 -10.64 -6.41
N ALA A 536 -7.52 -10.49 -7.28
CA ALA A 536 -7.50 -11.09 -8.61
C ALA A 536 -7.49 -12.63 -8.57
N THR A 537 -6.64 -13.22 -7.73
CA THR A 537 -6.55 -14.67 -7.52
C THR A 537 -7.85 -15.23 -6.97
N GLU A 538 -8.45 -14.59 -5.97
CA GLU A 538 -9.73 -15.02 -5.40
C GLU A 538 -10.85 -14.99 -6.45
N ALA A 539 -10.90 -13.92 -7.27
CA ALA A 539 -11.88 -13.77 -8.33
C ALA A 539 -11.78 -14.87 -9.40
N VAL A 540 -10.59 -15.31 -9.81
CA VAL A 540 -10.50 -16.36 -10.83
C VAL A 540 -10.57 -17.75 -10.23
N GLN A 541 -9.86 -18.00 -9.13
CA GLN A 541 -9.63 -19.37 -8.68
C GLN A 541 -10.80 -19.93 -7.87
N ARG A 542 -11.34 -19.14 -6.95
CA ARG A 542 -12.51 -19.52 -6.16
C ARG A 542 -13.83 -19.14 -6.84
N GLN A 543 -13.86 -17.98 -7.52
CA GLN A 543 -15.08 -17.49 -8.18
C GLN A 543 -15.18 -17.82 -9.65
N LYS A 544 -14.23 -18.60 -10.21
CA LYS A 544 -14.23 -19.02 -11.61
C LYS A 544 -14.54 -17.86 -12.59
N MET A 545 -14.08 -16.64 -12.26
CA MET A 545 -14.28 -15.45 -13.09
C MET A 545 -13.50 -15.56 -14.39
N PRO A 546 -14.16 -15.42 -15.56
CA PRO A 546 -13.47 -15.30 -16.83
C PRO A 546 -12.41 -14.20 -16.77
N ILE A 547 -11.23 -14.53 -17.29
CA ILE A 547 -10.04 -13.69 -17.20
C ILE A 547 -10.26 -12.36 -17.94
N ASP A 548 -11.03 -12.36 -19.02
CA ASP A 548 -11.40 -11.17 -19.79
C ASP A 548 -12.27 -10.19 -18.98
N ILE A 549 -13.17 -10.71 -18.13
CA ILE A 549 -13.98 -9.89 -17.21
C ILE A 549 -13.11 -9.29 -16.11
N LEU A 550 -12.24 -10.11 -15.49
CA LEU A 550 -11.33 -9.61 -14.47
C LEU A 550 -10.37 -8.56 -15.02
N ALA A 551 -9.90 -8.73 -16.27
CA ALA A 551 -9.04 -7.77 -16.94
C ALA A 551 -9.71 -6.40 -17.05
N LYS A 552 -11.02 -6.36 -17.31
CA LYS A 552 -11.81 -5.12 -17.34
C LYS A 552 -11.97 -4.51 -15.95
N ILE A 553 -12.31 -5.29 -14.92
CA ILE A 553 -12.42 -4.82 -13.52
C ILE A 553 -11.10 -4.22 -13.03
N LEU A 554 -9.98 -4.86 -13.39
CA LEU A 554 -8.65 -4.41 -13.01
C LEU A 554 -8.09 -3.32 -13.95
N HIS A 555 -8.85 -2.91 -14.97
CA HIS A 555 -8.47 -1.95 -15.99
C HIS A 555 -7.12 -2.29 -16.65
N GLN A 556 -6.86 -3.57 -16.90
CA GLN A 556 -5.64 -4.06 -17.56
C GLN A 556 -5.69 -3.80 -19.07
N ARG A 557 -4.52 -3.61 -19.69
CA ARG A 557 -4.39 -3.47 -21.15
C ARG A 557 -4.14 -4.80 -21.86
N ASP A 558 -3.51 -5.73 -21.17
CA ASP A 558 -2.99 -6.97 -21.73
C ASP A 558 -3.57 -8.15 -20.94
N LEU A 559 -4.21 -9.06 -21.69
CA LEU A 559 -4.84 -10.25 -21.14
C LEU A 559 -3.81 -11.23 -20.58
N THR A 560 -2.60 -11.30 -21.14
CA THR A 560 -1.51 -12.19 -20.66
C THR A 560 -1.06 -11.83 -19.24
N VAL A 561 -1.13 -10.54 -18.90
CA VAL A 561 -0.83 -10.06 -17.55
C VAL A 561 -1.94 -10.50 -16.60
N THR A 562 -3.20 -10.47 -17.05
CA THR A 562 -4.36 -10.93 -16.26
C THR A 562 -4.32 -12.44 -16.05
N GLU A 563 -3.94 -13.23 -17.06
CA GLU A 563 -3.66 -14.66 -16.93
C GLU A 563 -2.64 -14.92 -15.81
N TYR A 564 -1.52 -14.19 -15.80
CA TYR A 564 -0.54 -14.28 -14.72
C TYR A 564 -1.09 -13.87 -13.34
N TYR A 565 -1.85 -12.78 -13.23
CA TYR A 565 -2.47 -12.31 -11.97
C TYR A 565 -3.48 -13.31 -11.41
N SER A 566 -4.15 -14.03 -12.30
CA SER A 566 -5.22 -14.96 -11.99
C SER A 566 -4.78 -16.40 -11.83
N ALA A 567 -3.52 -16.73 -12.17
CA ALA A 567 -3.02 -18.09 -12.16
C ALA A 567 -3.13 -18.73 -10.77
N PRO A 568 -3.43 -20.03 -10.69
CA PRO A 568 -3.60 -20.71 -9.41
C PRO A 568 -2.31 -20.66 -8.58
N THR A 569 -2.48 -20.49 -7.27
CA THR A 569 -1.39 -20.55 -6.30
C THR A 569 -0.92 -21.99 -6.10
N PRO A 570 0.30 -22.25 -5.59
CA PRO A 570 0.77 -23.61 -5.34
C PRO A 570 -0.17 -24.43 -4.44
N SER A 571 -0.73 -23.84 -3.38
CA SER A 571 -1.71 -24.53 -2.52
C SER A 571 -2.99 -24.87 -3.28
N GLN A 572 -3.47 -23.98 -4.15
CA GLN A 572 -4.65 -24.25 -4.98
C GLN A 572 -4.38 -25.31 -6.04
N ILE A 573 -3.18 -25.35 -6.62
CA ILE A 573 -2.76 -26.43 -7.52
C ILE A 573 -2.71 -27.74 -6.74
N ALA A 574 -2.16 -27.76 -5.53
CA ALA A 574 -2.12 -28.95 -4.68
C ALA A 574 -3.53 -29.42 -4.26
N GLU A 575 -4.43 -28.49 -3.92
CA GLU A 575 -5.85 -28.76 -3.63
C GLU A 575 -6.55 -29.31 -4.87
N SER A 576 -6.38 -28.67 -6.04
CA SER A 576 -6.93 -29.13 -7.32
C SER A 576 -6.32 -30.45 -7.79
N VAL A 577 -5.06 -30.76 -7.47
CA VAL A 577 -4.39 -32.03 -7.75
C VAL A 577 -4.85 -33.12 -6.79
N GLY A 578 -5.13 -32.79 -5.53
CA GLY A 578 -5.80 -33.69 -4.59
C GLY A 578 -7.23 -34.01 -5.03
N GLU A 579 -7.99 -32.98 -5.44
CA GLU A 579 -9.31 -33.14 -6.06
C GLU A 579 -9.22 -33.91 -7.39
N LEU A 580 -8.18 -33.67 -8.22
CA LEU A 580 -7.93 -34.44 -9.44
C LEU A 580 -7.58 -35.89 -9.12
N GLN A 581 -6.80 -36.19 -8.08
CA GLN A 581 -6.47 -37.56 -7.68
C GLN A 581 -7.70 -38.31 -7.18
N ASP A 582 -8.62 -37.61 -6.50
CA ASP A 582 -9.93 -38.13 -6.12
C ASP A 582 -10.87 -38.34 -7.32
N VAL A 583 -10.77 -37.50 -8.36
CA VAL A 583 -11.51 -37.61 -9.63
C VAL A 583 -10.88 -38.64 -10.58
N ILE A 584 -9.55 -38.82 -10.54
CA ILE A 584 -8.80 -39.79 -11.35
C ILE A 584 -9.14 -41.23 -10.96
N SER A 585 -9.62 -41.46 -9.74
CA SER A 585 -10.19 -42.74 -9.32
C SER A 585 -11.60 -43.02 -9.90
N SER A 586 -12.15 -42.11 -10.71
CA SER A 586 -13.47 -42.21 -11.35
C SER A 586 -13.48 -41.53 -12.73
N TYR A 587 -12.77 -42.06 -13.71
CA TYR A 587 -12.86 -41.55 -15.10
C TYR A 587 -13.90 -42.32 -15.91
N VAL A 588 -14.80 -41.59 -16.59
CA VAL A 588 -14.99 -41.57 -18.06
C VAL A 588 -15.78 -40.30 -18.44
N ASP A 589 -15.25 -39.61 -19.47
CA ASP A 589 -15.78 -38.60 -20.41
C ASP A 589 -16.64 -37.41 -19.94
N ILE A 590 -16.13 -36.18 -20.16
CA ILE A 590 -16.74 -35.16 -21.05
C ILE A 590 -15.62 -34.26 -21.61
N ASP A 591 -15.02 -34.64 -22.74
CA ASP A 591 -14.45 -33.69 -23.70
C ASP A 591 -15.56 -33.34 -24.71
N ASP A 592 -16.41 -32.35 -24.37
CA ASP A 592 -17.33 -31.75 -25.35
C ASP A 592 -17.80 -30.34 -24.93
N ALA A 593 -16.86 -29.42 -24.71
CA ALA A 593 -17.18 -27.99 -24.53
C ALA A 593 -16.09 -27.04 -25.05
N LEU A 594 -15.27 -27.51 -25.99
CA LEU A 594 -14.33 -26.67 -26.73
C LEU A 594 -14.92 -26.43 -28.13
N LEU A 595 -15.08 -25.16 -28.51
CA LEU A 595 -15.65 -24.60 -29.76
C LEU A 595 -17.13 -24.15 -29.65
N ARG A 596 -17.35 -22.98 -29.04
CA ARG A 596 -18.57 -22.17 -29.29
C ARG A 596 -18.28 -21.06 -30.29
N SER A 597 -19.24 -20.76 -31.15
CA SER A 597 -19.13 -19.68 -32.13
C SER A 597 -19.35 -18.29 -31.48
N PRO A 598 -18.70 -17.21 -31.95
CA PRO A 598 -18.81 -15.87 -31.34
C PRO A 598 -20.23 -15.29 -31.28
N LYS A 599 -21.14 -15.71 -32.17
CA LYS A 599 -22.52 -15.18 -32.25
C LYS A 599 -23.46 -15.81 -31.22
N GLU A 600 -23.31 -17.09 -30.94
CA GLU A 600 -24.10 -17.78 -29.91
C GLU A 600 -23.73 -17.28 -28.52
N LEU A 601 -22.43 -17.05 -28.30
CA LEU A 601 -21.91 -16.38 -27.11
C LEU A 601 -22.51 -14.98 -26.94
N GLN A 602 -22.56 -14.14 -27.98
CA GLN A 602 -23.18 -12.81 -27.90
C GLN A 602 -24.66 -12.84 -27.53
N LYS A 603 -25.41 -13.82 -28.04
CA LYS A 603 -26.84 -13.95 -27.78
C LYS A 603 -27.11 -14.39 -26.33
N GLU A 604 -26.39 -15.40 -25.84
CA GLU A 604 -26.41 -15.80 -24.43
C GLU A 604 -25.95 -14.66 -23.50
N LEU A 605 -24.86 -13.94 -23.85
CA LEU A 605 -24.34 -12.81 -23.08
C LEU A 605 -25.40 -11.69 -22.93
N THR A 606 -26.22 -11.46 -23.96
CA THR A 606 -27.30 -10.47 -23.93
C THR A 606 -28.41 -10.93 -22.97
N ASP A 607 -28.88 -12.18 -23.10
CA ASP A 607 -29.90 -12.76 -22.22
C ASP A 607 -29.45 -12.87 -20.74
N TYR A 608 -28.15 -13.10 -20.48
CA TYR A 608 -27.59 -13.17 -19.13
C TYR A 608 -27.46 -11.78 -18.46
N SER A 609 -27.16 -10.73 -19.24
CA SER A 609 -27.05 -9.35 -18.73
C SER A 609 -28.38 -8.77 -18.24
N GLU A 610 -29.51 -9.26 -18.78
CA GLU A 610 -30.84 -8.87 -18.34
C GLU A 610 -31.19 -9.43 -16.95
N LYS A 611 -30.66 -10.62 -16.61
CA LYS A 611 -31.00 -11.40 -15.40
C LYS A 611 -29.97 -11.28 -14.25
N VAL A 612 -28.68 -11.06 -14.54
CA VAL A 612 -27.62 -10.92 -13.51
C VAL A 612 -26.65 -9.77 -13.84
N GLY A 613 -26.47 -8.84 -12.91
CA GLY A 613 -25.58 -7.69 -13.02
C GLY A 613 -25.27 -7.02 -11.67
N VAL A 614 -24.51 -5.92 -11.68
CA VAL A 614 -24.07 -5.21 -10.46
C VAL A 614 -25.25 -4.92 -9.56
N PHE A 615 -25.07 -5.21 -8.29
CA PHE A 615 -26.00 -4.94 -7.21
C PHE A 615 -27.37 -5.64 -7.34
N ASN A 616 -27.46 -6.72 -8.13
CA ASN A 616 -28.57 -7.67 -8.01
C ASN A 616 -28.53 -8.36 -6.63
N ASN A 617 -29.71 -8.52 -6.02
CA ASN A 617 -29.84 -9.35 -4.83
C ASN A 617 -29.61 -10.77 -5.30
N VAL A 618 -28.61 -11.39 -4.71
CA VAL A 618 -28.25 -12.78 -4.93
C VAL A 618 -28.34 -13.48 -3.59
N LEU A 619 -28.45 -14.80 -3.61
CA LEU A 619 -28.63 -15.58 -2.39
C LEU A 619 -27.57 -15.21 -1.33
N GLY A 620 -28.00 -14.63 -0.20
CA GLY A 620 -27.16 -14.23 0.93
C GLY A 620 -26.36 -12.93 0.80
N GLY A 621 -26.62 -12.09 -0.21
CA GLY A 621 -25.89 -10.82 -0.34
C GLY A 621 -26.13 -10.05 -1.64
N THR A 622 -25.30 -9.03 -1.87
CA THR A 622 -25.36 -8.20 -3.08
C THR A 622 -24.14 -8.44 -3.97
N CYS A 623 -24.38 -8.78 -5.24
CA CYS A 623 -23.33 -8.92 -6.25
C CYS A 623 -22.72 -7.55 -6.58
N VAL A 624 -21.41 -7.42 -6.78
CA VAL A 624 -20.77 -6.15 -7.22
C VAL A 624 -20.13 -6.23 -8.60
N THR A 625 -20.51 -7.21 -9.42
CA THR A 625 -19.94 -7.46 -10.75
C THR A 625 -20.76 -6.81 -11.87
N ASP A 626 -20.14 -5.95 -12.69
CA ASP A 626 -20.77 -5.23 -13.85
C ASP A 626 -20.66 -5.96 -15.19
N TYR A 627 -20.50 -7.26 -15.11
CA TYR A 627 -20.26 -8.11 -16.26
C TYR A 627 -21.07 -9.38 -16.12
N VAL A 628 -21.16 -10.13 -17.22
CA VAL A 628 -21.90 -11.39 -17.27
C VAL A 628 -21.43 -12.32 -16.14
N CYS A 629 -22.41 -12.89 -15.43
CA CYS A 629 -22.15 -13.70 -14.24
C CYS A 629 -21.14 -14.82 -14.54
N PRO A 630 -19.94 -14.76 -13.96
CA PRO A 630 -18.85 -15.69 -14.28
C PRO A 630 -19.16 -17.14 -13.90
N THR A 631 -19.88 -17.31 -12.79
CA THR A 631 -20.18 -18.61 -12.17
C THR A 631 -21.52 -19.18 -12.63
N LYS A 632 -22.10 -18.69 -13.73
CA LYS A 632 -23.43 -19.10 -14.22
C LYS A 632 -24.50 -19.07 -13.11
N MET A 633 -24.53 -17.99 -12.33
CA MET A 633 -25.47 -17.76 -11.22
C MET A 633 -25.26 -18.61 -9.96
N ALA A 634 -24.14 -19.33 -9.82
CA ALA A 634 -23.76 -19.93 -8.55
C ALA A 634 -23.31 -18.83 -7.56
N CYS A 635 -24.29 -18.30 -6.81
CA CYS A 635 -24.11 -17.15 -5.93
C CYS A 635 -23.60 -17.52 -4.53
N LEU A 636 -23.74 -18.78 -4.14
CA LEU A 636 -23.31 -19.30 -2.85
C LEU A 636 -21.80 -19.60 -2.88
N GLY A 637 -21.06 -19.04 -1.93
CA GLY A 637 -19.60 -19.00 -1.93
C GLY A 637 -19.02 -17.82 -2.70
N CYS A 638 -19.86 -16.89 -3.20
CA CYS A 638 -19.42 -15.82 -4.08
C CYS A 638 -18.70 -14.69 -3.35
N LYS A 639 -17.44 -14.39 -3.69
CA LYS A 639 -16.64 -13.31 -3.07
C LYS A 639 -16.75 -11.98 -3.79
N ALA A 640 -17.24 -11.98 -5.03
CA ALA A 640 -17.75 -10.78 -5.69
C ALA A 640 -19.17 -10.42 -5.20
N LYS A 641 -19.73 -11.23 -4.30
CA LYS A 641 -20.87 -10.88 -3.48
C LYS A 641 -20.36 -10.37 -2.15
N ILE A 642 -20.93 -9.27 -1.69
CA ILE A 642 -20.73 -8.77 -0.33
C ILE A 642 -21.87 -9.35 0.49
N PRO A 643 -21.58 -10.27 1.45
CA PRO A 643 -22.62 -10.82 2.30
C PRO A 643 -23.33 -9.70 3.07
N GLN A 644 -24.64 -9.78 3.16
CA GLN A 644 -25.46 -8.77 3.81
C GLN A 644 -26.23 -9.39 4.98
N PRO A 645 -26.10 -8.86 6.21
CA PRO A 645 -26.85 -9.35 7.36
C PRO A 645 -28.36 -9.43 7.12
N GLU A 646 -28.89 -8.53 6.31
CA GLU A 646 -30.32 -8.44 5.97
C GLU A 646 -30.81 -9.67 5.17
N GLN A 647 -29.90 -10.43 4.55
CA GLN A 647 -30.19 -11.61 3.70
C GLN A 647 -29.75 -12.94 4.33
N GLU A 648 -29.45 -12.97 5.64
CA GLU A 648 -29.03 -14.18 6.37
C GLU A 648 -30.02 -15.35 6.25
N HIS A 649 -31.32 -15.05 6.26
CA HIS A 649 -32.38 -16.05 6.17
C HIS A 649 -32.28 -16.91 4.91
N GLU A 650 -31.83 -16.32 3.79
CA GLU A 650 -31.63 -17.02 2.51
C GLU A 650 -30.52 -18.08 2.61
N LEU A 651 -29.48 -17.84 3.42
CA LEU A 651 -28.39 -18.80 3.64
C LEU A 651 -28.80 -19.94 4.57
N LEU A 652 -29.59 -19.64 5.60
CA LEU A 652 -30.16 -20.67 6.48
C LEU A 652 -31.09 -21.62 5.71
N GLU A 653 -31.87 -21.08 4.78
CA GLU A 653 -32.71 -21.88 3.88
C GLU A 653 -31.85 -22.73 2.93
N ALA A 654 -30.81 -22.15 2.33
CA ALA A 654 -29.87 -22.90 1.49
C ALA A 654 -29.20 -24.08 2.23
N ILE A 655 -28.89 -23.92 3.53
CA ILE A 655 -28.37 -25.01 4.36
C ILE A 655 -29.39 -26.13 4.52
N LYS A 656 -30.66 -25.80 4.81
CA LYS A 656 -31.73 -26.81 4.96
C LYS A 656 -31.92 -27.60 3.66
N VAL A 657 -31.99 -26.89 2.53
CA VAL A 657 -32.10 -27.51 1.20
C VAL A 657 -30.91 -28.43 0.94
N ALA A 658 -29.69 -27.99 1.23
CA ALA A 658 -28.48 -28.79 1.07
C ALA A 658 -28.48 -30.06 1.96
N GLU A 659 -28.99 -29.98 3.20
CA GLU A 659 -29.11 -31.13 4.09
C GLU A 659 -30.12 -32.16 3.59
N ASP A 660 -31.25 -31.71 3.04
CA ASP A 660 -32.25 -32.61 2.47
C ASP A 660 -31.78 -33.23 1.15
N MET A 661 -31.06 -32.48 0.31
CA MET A 661 -30.36 -32.99 -0.87
C MET A 661 -29.34 -34.06 -0.47
N GLU A 662 -28.50 -33.82 0.54
CA GLU A 662 -27.51 -34.78 1.04
C GLU A 662 -28.19 -36.09 1.46
N LYS A 663 -29.26 -36.01 2.27
CA LYS A 663 -30.02 -37.19 2.71
C LYS A 663 -30.61 -37.97 1.54
N ARG A 664 -31.19 -37.27 0.56
CA ARG A 664 -31.84 -37.89 -0.60
C ARG A 664 -30.83 -38.56 -1.53
N PHE A 665 -29.75 -37.88 -1.89
CA PHE A 665 -28.72 -38.44 -2.77
C PHE A 665 -27.95 -39.59 -2.13
N LYS A 666 -27.74 -39.53 -0.80
CA LYS A 666 -27.15 -40.66 -0.06
C LYS A 666 -28.03 -41.92 -0.12
N LYS A 667 -29.36 -41.77 -0.09
CA LYS A 667 -30.29 -42.91 -0.23
C LYS A 667 -30.29 -43.52 -1.64
N ILE A 668 -30.00 -42.72 -2.66
CA ILE A 668 -30.04 -43.15 -4.08
C ILE A 668 -28.63 -43.57 -4.57
N GLY A 669 -27.59 -43.47 -3.72
CA GLY A 669 -26.22 -43.87 -4.04
C GLY A 669 -25.46 -42.89 -4.94
N LEU A 670 -25.91 -41.63 -5.05
CA LEU A 670 -25.26 -40.62 -5.88
C LEU A 670 -24.19 -39.84 -5.09
N GLU A 671 -23.00 -40.42 -4.95
CA GLU A 671 -21.93 -39.86 -4.11
C GLU A 671 -21.44 -38.47 -4.54
N ILE A 672 -21.41 -38.19 -5.84
CA ILE A 672 -21.00 -36.88 -6.38
C ILE A 672 -22.00 -35.79 -5.95
N GLU A 673 -23.29 -36.07 -6.04
CA GLU A 673 -24.34 -35.12 -5.64
C GLU A 673 -24.37 -34.92 -4.12
N VAL A 674 -24.03 -35.95 -3.33
CA VAL A 674 -23.78 -35.82 -1.88
C VAL A 674 -22.62 -34.86 -1.61
N ARG A 675 -21.51 -34.96 -2.35
CA ARG A 675 -20.36 -34.04 -2.21
C ARG A 675 -20.74 -32.60 -2.57
N LYS A 676 -21.47 -32.37 -3.68
CA LYS A 676 -21.96 -31.04 -4.06
C LYS A 676 -22.87 -30.42 -3.00
N ALA A 677 -23.79 -31.19 -2.42
CA ALA A 677 -24.64 -30.74 -1.34
C ALA A 677 -23.84 -30.37 -0.07
N LYS A 678 -22.80 -31.15 0.27
CA LYS A 678 -21.88 -30.83 1.37
C LYS A 678 -21.11 -29.54 1.13
N GLU A 679 -20.61 -29.33 -0.09
CA GLU A 679 -19.88 -28.11 -0.46
C GLU A 679 -20.80 -26.89 -0.44
N MET A 680 -22.01 -27.00 -0.98
CA MET A 680 -23.05 -25.97 -0.88
C MET A 680 -23.26 -25.57 0.60
N ARG A 681 -23.49 -26.54 1.49
CA ARG A 681 -23.64 -26.28 2.93
C ARG A 681 -22.40 -25.63 3.55
N LYS A 682 -21.20 -26.05 3.16
CA LYS A 682 -19.92 -25.49 3.66
C LYS A 682 -19.80 -24.01 3.26
N GLN A 683 -20.07 -23.68 2.00
CA GLN A 683 -20.01 -22.30 1.50
C GLN A 683 -21.04 -21.39 2.18
N ALA A 684 -22.29 -21.86 2.36
CA ALA A 684 -23.30 -21.12 3.13
C ALA A 684 -22.84 -20.84 4.57
N LYS A 685 -22.25 -21.83 5.24
CA LYS A 685 -21.71 -21.67 6.61
C LYS A 685 -20.54 -20.69 6.68
N ILE A 686 -19.67 -20.65 5.67
CA ILE A 686 -18.56 -19.68 5.60
C ILE A 686 -19.11 -18.26 5.46
N GLU A 687 -20.11 -18.05 4.59
CA GLU A 687 -20.73 -16.75 4.42
C GLU A 687 -21.52 -16.30 5.64
N LEU A 688 -22.22 -17.22 6.32
CA LEU A 688 -22.86 -16.92 7.61
C LEU A 688 -21.84 -16.47 8.65
N LYS A 689 -20.67 -17.12 8.74
CA LYS A 689 -19.58 -16.65 9.61
C LYS A 689 -19.11 -15.24 9.24
N GLU A 690 -19.03 -14.92 7.95
CA GLU A 690 -18.70 -13.58 7.48
C GLU A 690 -19.79 -12.56 7.87
N ILE A 691 -21.07 -12.91 7.71
CA ILE A 691 -22.20 -12.11 8.18
C ILE A 691 -22.17 -11.91 9.70
N ASP A 692 -21.85 -12.94 10.48
CA ASP A 692 -21.74 -12.85 11.93
C ASP A 692 -20.64 -11.86 12.34
N LEU A 693 -19.50 -11.89 11.66
CA LEU A 693 -18.43 -10.90 11.86
C LEU A 693 -18.92 -9.50 11.49
N ILE A 694 -19.69 -9.36 10.41
CA ILE A 694 -20.29 -8.09 9.97
C ILE A 694 -21.25 -7.53 11.01
N LYS A 695 -22.17 -8.35 11.50
CA LYS A 695 -23.10 -7.97 12.56
C LYS A 695 -22.35 -7.54 13.80
N LYS A 696 -21.38 -8.33 14.26
CA LYS A 696 -20.56 -8.04 15.44
C LYS A 696 -19.84 -6.70 15.33
N TYR A 697 -19.14 -6.41 14.22
CA TYR A 697 -18.46 -5.12 14.13
C TYR A 697 -19.44 -3.95 13.96
N ARG A 698 -20.63 -4.15 13.36
CA ARG A 698 -21.68 -3.12 13.27
C ARG A 698 -22.33 -2.84 14.62
N GLU A 699 -22.55 -3.87 15.42
CA GLU A 699 -23.01 -3.75 16.81
C GLU A 699 -21.97 -2.98 17.65
N GLU A 700 -20.70 -3.36 17.56
CA GLU A 700 -19.59 -2.66 18.24
C GLU A 700 -19.42 -1.19 17.81
N GLN A 701 -19.80 -0.84 16.58
CA GLN A 701 -19.73 0.54 16.09
C GLN A 701 -20.71 1.45 16.83
N ASN A 702 -21.83 0.90 17.29
CA ASN A 702 -22.86 1.59 18.07
C ASN A 702 -22.69 1.41 19.58
N TYR A 703 -21.67 0.66 20.02
CA TYR A 703 -21.36 0.48 21.43
C TYR A 703 -20.83 1.80 22.02
N GLU A 704 -21.55 2.35 23.00
CA GLU A 704 -21.13 3.52 23.75
C GLU A 704 -20.60 3.11 25.13
N PRO A 705 -19.28 3.27 25.40
CA PRO A 705 -18.73 2.93 26.69
C PRO A 705 -19.22 3.88 27.78
N VAL A 706 -19.56 3.33 28.95
CA VAL A 706 -19.86 4.11 30.16
C VAL A 706 -18.55 4.45 30.86
N ILE A 707 -18.16 5.73 30.79
CA ILE A 707 -16.93 6.23 31.40
C ILE A 707 -17.14 6.37 32.90
N LYS A 708 -16.28 5.71 33.69
CA LYS A 708 -16.24 5.82 35.14
C LYS A 708 -14.91 6.45 35.56
N SER A 709 -14.98 7.39 36.50
CA SER A 709 -13.80 8.02 37.10
C SER A 709 -13.57 7.43 38.47
N ASN A 710 -12.35 7.03 38.77
CA ASN A 710 -11.95 6.75 40.13
C ASN A 710 -11.05 7.88 40.61
N THR A 711 -11.32 8.40 41.80
CA THR A 711 -10.33 9.14 42.58
C THR A 711 -9.56 8.12 43.43
N PHE A 712 -8.60 7.42 42.83
CA PHE A 712 -7.58 6.74 43.63
C PHE A 712 -6.40 7.72 43.77
N TRP A 713 -6.02 7.98 45.02
CA TRP A 713 -4.83 8.75 45.39
C TRP A 713 -3.63 7.82 45.50
#